data_AF-A0A7Y5B6M0-F1
#
_entry.id   AF-A0A7Y5B6M0-F1
#
_cell.length_a   1.000
_cell.length_b   1.000
_cell.length_c   1.000
_cell.angle_alpha   90.00
_cell.angle_beta   90.00
_cell.angle_gamma   90.00
#
_symmetry.space_group_name_H-M   'P 1'
#
loop_
_entity.id
_entity.type
_entity.pdbx_description
1 polymer ?
#
loop_
_entity_poly.entity_id
_entity_poly.type
_entity_poly.pdbx_seq_one_letter_code
_entity_poly.pdbx_strand_id
1 'polypeptide(L)'
;MISILLACLIAQQPIRSGDSQPIHDPWRPVTRIDRTGFKLQYYTSQPCDSRVQVRQGDLPMTTFGKGLENVWVGALTFARPGQRTLHEIEITGLEPGKKYFYRILDPGAVPTGQEKRWGAKPPWRREQSVITQASRGYKSIVRIPVKVLLMPNVVNLKSVTSDAMQPLPLSEEELRIVRQEYAYTSRFFFVNSGMRLWVDFQIFVDNRWQRWSEEPEGIEAFYKGWPACRSWSGEDFRGPGGGDFTVVDTRNLQVKNAQPVQEETPYMGQIEQAFPRRWNPTLKKWEFYNSGGGTFGADEFPRGVTSRSQYLGGGDTAWLACHEFHHQLESHGAFSLSDREDERVVFNHYEPRRREQRPDGTYAEATWATSGKHGEHWDGMAFWDRTLTDAQWLRMYMSYAVVVRDADEDGVPDDDPRLPLDEKRFGSDPRRDRTDGRMGDLDKTMLSHWIPSCLQASWTKPPFQGVTPNPRSIDSDGDGQPDDIDPLPLFAYSPFVWPKRATVDGQADEWRHTPVSGQMDEGGAALTFKHGHDDAAYYGVFTVSGDWKRVYATLDGEGEGFFSTNRTLAIEFTNGADVAFRSIHGNSKGLNWKASKSGSETVIEFSIPNREEGPWFWRRGGREVGVSIDLFDEKGTGYSVYEPYRAIYFRMLEPHGQFPMPSGAPSELGTDAKRFMPGDAAVAVTGSGWRVADGAWRCDTHPETHLTIEAPDATEFDLWIDIEAKQDAILAAFLPGSQNPTAGTDYVLFVGGYANTVTRFRLFGREEGEADQMMSPGRHRVQLSRRNGTIWGLMDGKPILWAKDPNPTAKINRLAIIGGYDGNQVVREIRARW
;
A
#
# COMPACT_ATOMS: atom_id res chain seq x y z
N MET A 1 5.24 34.48 19.03
CA MET A 1 3.80 34.83 19.16
C MET A 1 3.09 34.70 17.80
N ILE A 2 3.32 33.61 17.06
CA ILE A 2 2.60 33.15 15.84
C ILE A 2 2.69 31.61 15.87
N SER A 3 2.08 31.00 16.88
CA SER A 3 1.93 29.53 17.01
C SER A 3 0.66 29.14 17.74
N ILE A 4 -0.26 30.11 17.94
CA ILE A 4 -1.53 29.90 18.62
C ILE A 4 -2.55 30.76 17.88
N LEU A 5 -3.08 30.25 16.78
CA LEU A 5 -4.34 30.68 16.18
C LEU A 5 -4.72 29.67 15.09
N LEU A 6 -5.84 28.97 15.34
CA LEU A 6 -6.63 28.17 14.41
C LEU A 6 -6.20 26.71 14.13
N ALA A 7 -5.71 26.01 15.15
CA ALA A 7 -6.29 24.70 15.46
C ALA A 7 -7.60 24.96 16.21
N CYS A 8 -8.63 25.44 15.51
CA CYS A 8 -9.98 25.27 16.02
C CYS A 8 -10.23 23.76 16.01
N LEU A 9 -10.27 23.18 17.21
CA LEU A 9 -10.86 21.89 17.52
C LEU A 9 -12.28 21.83 16.95
N ILE A 10 -12.41 21.64 15.64
CA ILE A 10 -13.43 20.74 15.13
C ILE A 10 -12.83 19.40 15.50
N ALA A 11 -13.29 18.80 16.60
CA ALA A 11 -13.22 17.35 16.70
C ALA A 11 -13.82 16.85 15.39
N GLN A 12 -12.97 16.40 14.47
CA GLN A 12 -13.46 15.78 13.24
C GLN A 12 -14.37 14.67 13.75
N GLN A 13 -15.67 14.75 13.42
CA GLN A 13 -16.54 13.64 13.71
C GLN A 13 -15.88 12.39 13.14
N PRO A 14 -15.90 11.27 13.88
CA PRO A 14 -15.30 10.06 13.38
C PRO A 14 -15.92 9.76 12.01
N ILE A 15 -15.07 9.36 11.06
CA ILE A 15 -15.47 9.07 9.66
C ILE A 15 -16.60 8.02 9.64
N ARG A 16 -16.62 7.17 10.69
CA ARG A 16 -17.61 6.15 10.99
C ARG A 16 -18.34 6.47 12.29
N SER A 17 -19.65 6.27 12.30
CA SER A 17 -20.42 6.30 13.55
C SER A 17 -21.66 5.43 13.44
N GLY A 18 -22.21 5.03 14.59
CA GLY A 18 -23.60 4.62 14.67
C GLY A 18 -24.57 5.75 14.29
N ASP A 19 -25.87 5.46 14.29
CA ASP A 19 -26.93 6.41 13.93
C ASP A 19 -27.43 7.26 15.13
N SER A 20 -26.65 7.32 16.23
CA SER A 20 -27.01 8.07 17.45
C SER A 20 -27.07 9.58 17.25
N GLN A 21 -26.22 10.13 16.38
CA GLN A 21 -26.13 11.55 16.04
C GLN A 21 -26.30 11.77 14.53
N PRO A 22 -26.72 12.98 14.09
CA PRO A 22 -26.66 13.37 12.70
C PRO A 22 -25.24 13.20 12.13
N ILE A 23 -25.15 12.69 10.91
CA ILE A 23 -23.90 12.59 10.17
C ILE A 23 -23.59 13.96 9.60
N HIS A 24 -22.38 14.50 9.84
CA HIS A 24 -21.93 15.77 9.28
C HIS A 24 -20.75 15.58 8.32
N ASP A 25 -20.84 16.16 7.13
CA ASP A 25 -19.78 16.13 6.11
C ASP A 25 -19.71 17.46 5.34
N PRO A 26 -19.16 18.54 5.95
CA PRO A 26 -19.24 19.89 5.41
C PRO A 26 -18.52 20.08 4.06
N TRP A 27 -17.70 19.12 3.65
CA TRP A 27 -16.91 19.17 2.41
C TRP A 27 -17.63 18.55 1.21
N ARG A 28 -18.81 17.97 1.40
CA ARG A 28 -19.59 17.28 0.36
C ARG A 28 -20.86 18.05 -0.01
N PRO A 29 -21.51 17.74 -1.15
CA PRO A 29 -22.78 18.35 -1.51
C PRO A 29 -23.86 18.12 -0.45
N VAL A 30 -23.98 16.91 0.10
CA VAL A 30 -24.82 16.66 1.28
C VAL A 30 -23.95 16.84 2.50
N THR A 31 -24.20 17.91 3.24
CA THR A 31 -23.37 18.35 4.37
C THR A 31 -23.81 17.81 5.71
N ARG A 32 -25.05 17.33 5.78
CA ARG A 32 -25.62 16.72 6.98
C ARG A 32 -26.71 15.74 6.57
N ILE A 33 -26.75 14.57 7.21
CA ILE A 33 -27.86 13.62 7.10
C ILE A 33 -28.38 13.37 8.51
N ASP A 34 -29.69 13.46 8.70
CA ASP A 34 -30.34 13.04 9.95
C ASP A 34 -31.49 12.08 9.68
N ARG A 35 -32.24 11.75 10.73
CA ARG A 35 -33.36 10.79 10.66
C ARG A 35 -34.55 11.31 9.85
N THR A 36 -34.69 12.61 9.68
CA THR A 36 -35.87 13.25 9.09
C THR A 36 -35.55 14.17 7.93
N GLY A 37 -34.31 14.16 7.45
CA GLY A 37 -33.85 15.20 6.56
C GLY A 37 -32.36 15.15 6.23
N PHE A 38 -31.95 16.12 5.43
CA PHE A 38 -30.56 16.34 5.08
C PHE A 38 -30.32 17.81 4.70
N LYS A 39 -29.09 18.28 4.83
CA LYS A 39 -28.66 19.61 4.38
C LYS A 39 -27.85 19.50 3.10
N LEU A 40 -28.23 20.27 2.08
CA LEU A 40 -27.56 20.30 0.79
C LEU A 40 -26.86 21.66 0.58
N GLN A 41 -25.65 21.61 0.04
CA GLN A 41 -24.97 22.74 -0.56
C GLN A 41 -24.68 22.46 -2.04
N TYR A 42 -24.90 23.45 -2.90
CA TYR A 42 -24.63 23.31 -4.33
C TYR A 42 -24.39 24.66 -5.01
N TYR A 43 -23.74 24.62 -6.17
CA TYR A 43 -23.48 25.78 -7.02
C TYR A 43 -24.28 25.70 -8.32
N THR A 44 -24.80 26.80 -8.84
CA THR A 44 -25.49 26.94 -10.15
C THR A 44 -24.73 27.90 -11.07
N SER A 45 -24.80 27.67 -12.38
CA SER A 45 -24.02 28.48 -13.35
C SER A 45 -24.57 29.89 -13.55
N GLN A 46 -25.83 30.12 -13.19
CA GLN A 46 -26.49 31.42 -13.24
C GLN A 46 -27.23 31.66 -11.92
N PRO A 47 -27.31 32.92 -11.43
CA PRO A 47 -28.12 33.22 -10.26
C PRO A 47 -29.56 32.73 -10.42
N CYS A 48 -30.08 32.03 -9.42
CA CYS A 48 -31.47 31.62 -9.35
C CYS A 48 -31.93 31.47 -7.89
N ASP A 49 -33.20 31.14 -7.67
CA ASP A 49 -33.68 30.70 -6.35
C ASP A 49 -33.01 29.38 -5.96
N SER A 50 -32.81 29.15 -4.65
CA SER A 50 -32.52 27.79 -4.20
C SER A 50 -33.79 26.96 -4.33
N ARG A 51 -33.75 25.87 -5.10
CA ARG A 51 -34.91 24.99 -5.26
C ARG A 51 -34.47 23.54 -5.48
N VAL A 52 -35.05 22.64 -4.69
CA VAL A 52 -34.78 21.20 -4.74
C VAL A 52 -36.11 20.46 -4.78
N GLN A 53 -36.22 19.47 -5.65
CA GLN A 53 -37.30 18.50 -5.62
C GLN A 53 -36.80 17.20 -5.02
N VAL A 54 -37.62 16.58 -4.16
CA VAL A 54 -37.30 15.35 -3.44
C VAL A 54 -38.46 14.37 -3.63
N ARG A 55 -38.14 13.14 -4.02
CA ARG A 55 -39.09 12.03 -4.12
C ARG A 55 -38.57 10.84 -3.32
N GLN A 56 -39.46 10.13 -2.65
CA GLN A 56 -39.13 8.84 -2.03
C GLN A 56 -39.06 7.74 -3.10
N GLY A 57 -38.18 6.78 -2.93
CA GLY A 57 -38.17 5.57 -3.74
C GLY A 57 -36.86 4.80 -3.65
N ASP A 58 -36.91 3.54 -4.05
CA ASP A 58 -35.74 2.67 -4.04
C ASP A 58 -34.99 2.65 -5.38
N LEU A 59 -35.68 2.98 -6.47
CA LEU A 59 -35.15 2.92 -7.82
C LEU A 59 -34.92 4.31 -8.44
N PRO A 60 -33.80 4.47 -9.18
CA PRO A 60 -33.60 5.61 -10.07
C PRO A 60 -34.78 5.86 -11.00
N MET A 61 -35.02 7.09 -11.43
CA MET A 61 -36.09 7.42 -12.37
C MET A 61 -35.89 6.65 -13.66
N THR A 62 -34.67 6.53 -14.17
CA THR A 62 -34.50 6.00 -15.52
C THR A 62 -34.50 4.46 -15.56
N THR A 63 -34.97 3.73 -14.54
CA THR A 63 -34.67 2.29 -14.44
C THR A 63 -35.30 1.33 -15.48
N PHE A 64 -34.44 0.46 -16.02
CA PHE A 64 -34.69 -0.88 -16.57
C PHE A 64 -35.87 -1.02 -17.55
N GLY A 65 -35.94 -0.12 -18.53
CA GLY A 65 -36.89 -0.25 -19.65
C GLY A 65 -38.36 -0.01 -19.30
N LYS A 66 -38.68 0.37 -18.05
CA LYS A 66 -40.04 0.82 -17.71
C LYS A 66 -40.22 2.26 -18.19
N GLY A 67 -41.15 2.47 -19.12
CA GLY A 67 -41.62 3.80 -19.47
C GLY A 67 -42.22 4.45 -18.23
N LEU A 68 -41.70 5.61 -17.83
CA LEU A 68 -42.16 6.26 -16.62
C LEU A 68 -42.92 7.54 -16.99
N GLU A 69 -44.20 7.53 -16.62
CA GLU A 69 -44.95 8.73 -16.29
C GLU A 69 -44.09 9.65 -15.41
N ASN A 70 -44.33 10.96 -15.42
CA ASN A 70 -43.50 11.92 -14.71
C ASN A 70 -43.41 11.62 -13.20
N VAL A 71 -42.38 10.88 -12.77
CA VAL A 71 -42.18 10.41 -11.38
C VAL A 71 -41.97 11.53 -10.36
N TRP A 72 -41.87 12.77 -10.83
CA TRP A 72 -41.81 13.96 -9.98
C TRP A 72 -43.17 14.58 -9.69
N VAL A 73 -44.25 14.03 -10.26
CA VAL A 73 -45.61 14.38 -9.83
C VAL A 73 -45.76 13.95 -8.37
N GLY A 74 -46.10 14.90 -7.50
CA GLY A 74 -46.20 14.67 -6.05
C GLY A 74 -44.86 14.76 -5.29
N ALA A 75 -43.74 15.05 -5.96
CA ALA A 75 -42.48 15.28 -5.27
C ALA A 75 -42.54 16.52 -4.36
N LEU A 76 -41.92 16.42 -3.18
CA LEU A 76 -41.77 17.54 -2.26
C LEU A 76 -40.86 18.59 -2.91
N THR A 77 -41.22 19.87 -2.80
CA THR A 77 -40.42 20.97 -3.32
C THR A 77 -39.99 21.88 -2.18
N PHE A 78 -38.68 22.01 -2.00
CA PHE A 78 -38.08 22.91 -1.03
C PHE A 78 -37.52 24.11 -1.78
N ALA A 79 -37.87 25.31 -1.34
CA ALA A 79 -37.46 26.54 -2.02
C ALA A 79 -37.07 27.64 -1.03
N ARG A 80 -36.02 28.38 -1.37
CA ARG A 80 -35.63 29.61 -0.68
C ARG A 80 -35.46 30.72 -1.73
N PRO A 81 -36.38 31.71 -1.78
CA PRO A 81 -36.32 32.81 -2.73
C PRO A 81 -34.99 33.57 -2.67
N GLY A 82 -34.60 34.15 -3.80
CA GLY A 82 -33.49 35.08 -3.94
C GLY A 82 -32.39 34.55 -4.84
N GLN A 83 -31.93 35.42 -5.74
CA GLN A 83 -30.95 35.13 -6.78
C GLN A 83 -29.55 34.94 -6.19
N ARG A 84 -29.00 33.74 -6.32
CA ARG A 84 -27.64 33.38 -5.89
C ARG A 84 -27.12 32.23 -6.73
N THR A 85 -25.80 32.07 -6.76
CA THR A 85 -25.14 30.93 -7.41
C THR A 85 -24.70 29.88 -6.40
N LEU A 86 -24.33 30.27 -5.19
CA LEU A 86 -24.10 29.36 -4.07
C LEU A 86 -25.38 29.19 -3.25
N HIS A 87 -25.79 27.93 -3.06
CA HIS A 87 -27.02 27.58 -2.38
C HIS A 87 -26.73 26.68 -1.17
N GLU A 88 -27.39 27.00 -0.07
CA GLU A 88 -27.58 26.08 1.06
C GLU A 88 -29.07 25.95 1.34
N ILE A 89 -29.54 24.71 1.49
CA ILE A 89 -30.94 24.42 1.78
C ILE A 89 -31.05 23.21 2.71
N GLU A 90 -31.90 23.33 3.71
CA GLU A 90 -32.24 22.25 4.62
C GLU A 90 -33.54 21.59 4.14
N ILE A 91 -33.53 20.27 4.08
CA ILE A 91 -34.64 19.43 3.66
C ILE A 91 -35.08 18.65 4.89
N THR A 92 -36.33 18.82 5.30
CA THR A 92 -36.89 18.28 6.54
C THR A 92 -38.23 17.58 6.28
N GLY A 93 -38.72 16.83 7.26
CA GLY A 93 -40.03 16.16 7.19
C GLY A 93 -40.02 14.89 6.35
N LEU A 94 -38.84 14.29 6.16
CA LEU A 94 -38.66 12.98 5.55
C LEU A 94 -38.82 11.87 6.60
N GLU A 95 -39.06 10.64 6.13
CA GLU A 95 -39.16 9.46 6.97
C GLU A 95 -37.75 8.89 7.30
N PRO A 96 -37.55 8.35 8.52
CA PRO A 96 -36.30 7.66 8.88
C PRO A 96 -36.06 6.38 8.08
N GLY A 97 -34.79 6.12 7.77
CA GLY A 97 -34.34 4.88 7.14
C GLY A 97 -34.88 4.67 5.73
N LYS A 98 -35.20 5.75 5.01
CA LYS A 98 -35.74 5.71 3.65
C LYS A 98 -34.77 6.28 2.65
N LYS A 99 -34.83 5.75 1.43
CA LYS A 99 -34.13 6.28 0.28
C LYS A 99 -34.95 7.37 -0.41
N TYR A 100 -34.28 8.47 -0.69
CA TYR A 100 -34.80 9.60 -1.42
C TYR A 100 -33.94 9.88 -2.64
N PHE A 101 -34.59 10.34 -3.69
CA PHE A 101 -33.94 10.94 -4.85
C PHE A 101 -34.24 12.42 -4.86
N TYR A 102 -33.23 13.23 -5.19
CA TYR A 102 -33.39 14.67 -5.30
C TYR A 102 -32.80 15.20 -6.60
N ARG A 103 -33.33 16.33 -7.06
CA ARG A 103 -32.76 17.10 -8.17
C ARG A 103 -32.80 18.58 -7.87
N ILE A 104 -31.77 19.28 -8.32
CA ILE A 104 -31.59 20.71 -8.09
C ILE A 104 -31.95 21.53 -9.32
N LEU A 105 -32.55 22.70 -9.07
CA LEU A 105 -32.82 23.69 -10.11
C LEU A 105 -31.50 24.35 -10.50
N ASP A 106 -31.18 24.30 -11.79
CA ASP A 106 -30.09 25.05 -12.41
C ASP A 106 -30.51 25.46 -13.82
N PRO A 107 -31.09 26.65 -14.00
CA PRO A 107 -31.58 27.11 -15.30
C PRO A 107 -30.47 27.24 -16.34
N GLY A 108 -29.23 27.45 -15.90
CA GLY A 108 -28.07 27.59 -16.77
C GLY A 108 -27.32 26.29 -17.04
N ALA A 109 -27.76 25.14 -16.48
CA ALA A 109 -27.14 23.84 -16.77
C ALA A 109 -27.51 23.36 -18.18
N VAL A 110 -26.50 22.99 -18.96
CA VAL A 110 -26.66 22.33 -20.26
C VAL A 110 -26.26 20.87 -20.12
N PRO A 111 -27.21 19.92 -19.98
CA PRO A 111 -26.86 18.52 -19.76
C PRO A 111 -26.26 17.90 -21.01
N THR A 112 -25.23 17.09 -20.81
CA THR A 112 -24.62 16.25 -21.84
C THR A 112 -25.61 15.22 -22.38
N GLY A 113 -25.29 14.59 -23.51
CA GLY A 113 -26.11 13.50 -24.05
C GLY A 113 -26.28 12.34 -23.06
N GLN A 114 -25.26 12.05 -22.27
CA GLN A 114 -25.29 11.01 -21.24
C GLN A 114 -26.18 11.41 -20.05
N GLU A 115 -26.06 12.64 -19.54
CA GLU A 115 -26.92 13.12 -18.45
C GLU A 115 -28.40 13.16 -18.85
N LYS A 116 -28.72 13.51 -20.11
CA LYS A 116 -30.09 13.41 -20.64
C LYS A 116 -30.61 11.97 -20.62
N ARG A 117 -29.77 10.98 -20.96
CA ARG A 117 -30.13 9.55 -20.83
C ARG A 117 -30.37 9.17 -19.37
N TRP A 118 -29.71 9.82 -18.42
CA TRP A 118 -29.93 9.64 -16.97
C TRP A 118 -31.06 10.48 -16.40
N GLY A 119 -31.87 11.12 -17.25
CA GLY A 119 -33.08 11.84 -16.82
C GLY A 119 -32.88 13.32 -16.52
N ALA A 120 -31.72 13.91 -16.84
CA ALA A 120 -31.56 15.37 -16.78
C ALA A 120 -32.50 16.07 -17.78
N LYS A 121 -33.31 17.00 -17.29
CA LYS A 121 -34.26 17.77 -18.11
C LYS A 121 -34.28 19.23 -17.62
N PRO A 122 -33.77 20.19 -18.41
CA PRO A 122 -33.80 21.60 -18.03
C PRO A 122 -35.19 22.06 -17.60
N PRO A 123 -35.31 22.89 -16.55
CA PRO A 123 -34.22 23.56 -15.82
C PRO A 123 -33.63 22.72 -14.67
N TRP A 124 -33.92 21.42 -14.60
CA TRP A 124 -33.43 20.55 -13.53
C TRP A 124 -32.21 19.75 -13.97
N ARG A 125 -31.22 19.65 -13.08
CA ARG A 125 -30.11 18.70 -13.25
C ARG A 125 -30.61 17.25 -13.15
N ARG A 126 -29.74 16.29 -13.48
CA ARG A 126 -30.01 14.87 -13.21
C ARG A 126 -30.28 14.64 -11.73
N GLU A 127 -31.01 13.57 -11.44
CA GLU A 127 -31.26 13.18 -10.06
C GLU A 127 -30.04 12.55 -9.39
N GLN A 128 -30.04 12.63 -8.07
CA GLN A 128 -29.06 12.10 -7.11
C GLN A 128 -29.81 11.37 -6.00
N SER A 129 -29.13 10.60 -5.15
CA SER A 129 -29.76 9.92 -4.03
C SER A 129 -29.18 10.32 -2.67
N VAL A 130 -29.97 10.04 -1.63
CA VAL A 130 -29.58 10.10 -0.23
C VAL A 130 -30.47 9.15 0.57
N ILE A 131 -29.93 8.52 1.60
CA ILE A 131 -30.67 7.70 2.56
C ILE A 131 -30.65 8.43 3.90
N THR A 132 -31.83 8.63 4.50
CA THR A 132 -31.94 9.20 5.86
C THR A 132 -31.46 8.20 6.90
N GLN A 133 -31.00 8.68 8.06
CA GLN A 133 -30.68 7.78 9.17
C GLN A 133 -31.93 7.04 9.65
N ALA A 134 -31.75 5.84 10.19
CA ALA A 134 -32.85 5.04 10.72
C ALA A 134 -33.41 5.64 12.02
N SER A 135 -34.59 5.16 12.43
CA SER A 135 -35.17 5.49 13.73
C SER A 135 -34.23 5.07 14.88
N ARG A 136 -34.44 5.62 16.08
CA ARG A 136 -33.63 5.24 17.25
C ARG A 136 -33.62 3.74 17.51
N GLY A 137 -32.46 3.19 17.85
CA GLY A 137 -32.26 1.75 18.05
C GLY A 137 -32.17 0.93 16.75
N TYR A 138 -31.96 1.60 15.62
CA TYR A 138 -31.81 1.00 14.31
C TYR A 138 -30.75 1.73 13.49
N LYS A 139 -30.19 1.02 12.51
CA LYS A 139 -29.16 1.49 11.58
C LYS A 139 -29.63 1.44 10.12
N SER A 140 -29.34 2.49 9.34
CA SER A 140 -29.51 2.50 7.88
C SER A 140 -28.36 1.80 7.17
N ILE A 141 -28.66 0.85 6.29
CA ILE A 141 -27.71 0.07 5.48
C ILE A 141 -27.99 0.27 4.00
N VAL A 142 -26.93 0.46 3.22
CA VAL A 142 -26.93 0.50 1.76
C VAL A 142 -26.83 -0.93 1.25
N ARG A 143 -27.91 -1.49 0.70
CA ARG A 143 -27.89 -2.83 0.09
C ARG A 143 -27.71 -2.74 -1.41
N ILE A 144 -26.76 -3.48 -1.95
CA ILE A 144 -26.54 -3.62 -3.39
C ILE A 144 -26.74 -5.09 -3.77
N PRO A 145 -27.91 -5.47 -4.33
CA PRO A 145 -28.12 -6.82 -4.81
C PRO A 145 -27.33 -7.08 -6.09
N VAL A 146 -26.53 -8.14 -6.07
CA VAL A 146 -25.68 -8.58 -7.18
C VAL A 146 -26.08 -9.99 -7.55
N LYS A 147 -26.52 -10.22 -8.78
CA LYS A 147 -26.79 -11.57 -9.27
C LYS A 147 -25.49 -12.22 -9.71
N VAL A 148 -25.21 -13.41 -9.18
CA VAL A 148 -24.03 -14.21 -9.50
C VAL A 148 -24.50 -15.45 -10.23
N LEU A 149 -24.05 -15.66 -11.46
CA LEU A 149 -24.29 -16.91 -12.19
C LEU A 149 -23.04 -17.79 -12.12
N LEU A 150 -23.19 -18.96 -11.48
CA LEU A 150 -22.19 -20.01 -11.48
C LEU A 150 -22.48 -21.01 -12.60
N MET A 151 -21.46 -21.32 -13.39
CA MET A 151 -21.47 -22.39 -14.39
C MET A 151 -20.42 -23.44 -13.99
N PRO A 152 -20.78 -24.36 -13.07
CA PRO A 152 -19.83 -25.29 -12.44
C PRO A 152 -19.31 -26.39 -13.38
N ASN A 153 -20.11 -26.83 -14.35
CA ASN A 153 -19.85 -28.05 -15.11
C ASN A 153 -19.43 -27.74 -16.56
N VAL A 154 -18.32 -27.03 -16.73
CA VAL A 154 -17.83 -26.58 -18.04
C VAL A 154 -16.56 -27.32 -18.42
N VAL A 155 -16.49 -27.90 -19.63
CA VAL A 155 -15.33 -28.69 -20.08
C VAL A 155 -14.83 -28.21 -21.44
N ASN A 156 -13.53 -27.99 -21.58
CA ASN A 156 -12.93 -27.80 -22.90
C ASN A 156 -12.80 -29.16 -23.61
N LEU A 157 -13.70 -29.44 -24.55
CA LEU A 157 -13.75 -30.73 -25.25
C LEU A 157 -12.53 -30.95 -26.16
N LYS A 158 -11.86 -29.89 -26.64
CA LYS A 158 -10.62 -30.03 -27.43
C LYS A 158 -9.47 -30.60 -26.61
N SER A 159 -9.53 -30.54 -25.28
CA SER A 159 -8.51 -31.12 -24.41
C SER A 159 -8.72 -32.61 -24.12
N VAL A 160 -9.91 -33.15 -24.42
CA VAL A 160 -10.26 -34.54 -24.14
C VAL A 160 -9.45 -35.46 -25.06
N THR A 161 -8.61 -36.30 -24.45
CA THR A 161 -7.86 -37.37 -25.12
C THR A 161 -8.48 -38.74 -24.80
N SER A 162 -8.06 -39.80 -25.50
CA SER A 162 -8.64 -41.15 -25.32
C SER A 162 -8.45 -41.74 -23.91
N ASP A 163 -7.48 -41.23 -23.17
CA ASP A 163 -7.18 -41.59 -21.77
C ASP A 163 -7.86 -40.67 -20.75
N ALA A 164 -8.64 -39.68 -21.19
CA ALA A 164 -9.32 -38.76 -20.29
C ALA A 164 -10.41 -39.48 -19.50
N MET A 165 -10.34 -39.36 -18.17
CA MET A 165 -11.42 -39.83 -17.31
C MET A 165 -12.63 -38.91 -17.47
N GLN A 166 -13.84 -39.46 -17.44
CA GLN A 166 -15.05 -38.65 -17.42
C GLN A 166 -15.01 -37.69 -16.23
N PRO A 167 -15.21 -36.38 -16.45
CA PRO A 167 -15.19 -35.40 -15.38
C PRO A 167 -16.38 -35.60 -14.44
N LEU A 168 -16.17 -35.37 -13.15
CA LEU A 168 -17.25 -35.32 -12.16
C LEU A 168 -17.86 -33.92 -12.12
N PRO A 169 -19.18 -33.75 -11.94
CA PRO A 169 -19.74 -32.44 -11.62
C PRO A 169 -19.06 -31.83 -10.39
N LEU A 170 -19.03 -30.51 -10.29
CA LEU A 170 -18.65 -29.85 -9.04
C LEU A 170 -19.60 -30.34 -7.93
N SER A 171 -19.04 -30.81 -6.83
CA SER A 171 -19.78 -31.30 -5.68
C SER A 171 -20.46 -30.15 -4.93
N GLU A 172 -21.46 -30.49 -4.10
CA GLU A 172 -22.10 -29.51 -3.20
C GLU A 172 -21.09 -28.89 -2.22
N GLU A 173 -20.06 -29.64 -1.82
CA GLU A 173 -18.99 -29.14 -0.95
C GLU A 173 -18.12 -28.10 -1.67
N GLU A 174 -17.75 -28.35 -2.93
CA GLU A 174 -17.05 -27.37 -3.75
C GLU A 174 -17.91 -26.13 -4.01
N LEU A 175 -19.21 -26.29 -4.27
CA LEU A 175 -20.14 -25.17 -4.38
C LEU A 175 -20.28 -24.40 -3.06
N ARG A 176 -20.23 -25.08 -1.92
CA ARG A 176 -20.23 -24.45 -0.58
C ARG A 176 -18.97 -23.59 -0.38
N ILE A 177 -17.80 -24.06 -0.81
CA ILE A 177 -16.55 -23.28 -0.80
C ILE A 177 -16.73 -22.00 -1.64
N VAL A 178 -17.24 -22.12 -2.87
CA VAL A 178 -17.50 -20.95 -3.73
C VAL A 178 -18.47 -19.96 -3.08
N ARG A 179 -19.56 -20.44 -2.45
CA ARG A 179 -20.50 -19.57 -1.72
C ARG A 179 -19.82 -18.87 -0.53
N GLN A 180 -18.94 -19.57 0.17
CA GLN A 180 -18.18 -19.01 1.30
C GLN A 180 -17.23 -17.90 0.83
N GLU A 181 -16.62 -18.02 -0.35
CA GLU A 181 -15.77 -16.98 -0.94
C GLU A 181 -16.53 -15.67 -1.24
N TYR A 182 -17.75 -15.77 -1.78
CA TYR A 182 -18.63 -14.59 -1.91
C TYR A 182 -19.05 -14.03 -0.54
N ALA A 183 -19.23 -14.89 0.48
CA ALA A 183 -19.55 -14.43 1.83
C ALA A 183 -18.37 -13.69 2.48
N TYR A 184 -17.12 -14.14 2.29
CA TYR A 184 -15.92 -13.40 2.72
C TYR A 184 -15.86 -12.03 2.06
N THR A 185 -16.11 -11.97 0.75
CA THR A 185 -16.15 -10.72 0.00
C THR A 185 -17.23 -9.77 0.51
N SER A 186 -18.44 -10.27 0.75
CA SER A 186 -19.55 -9.47 1.29
C SER A 186 -19.20 -8.91 2.68
N ARG A 187 -18.56 -9.71 3.54
CA ARG A 187 -18.07 -9.27 4.85
C ARG A 187 -16.99 -8.20 4.74
N PHE A 188 -16.06 -8.33 3.80
CA PHE A 188 -15.03 -7.33 3.55
C PHE A 188 -15.64 -5.97 3.25
N PHE A 189 -16.56 -5.89 2.29
CA PHE A 189 -17.27 -4.64 1.97
C PHE A 189 -18.02 -4.07 3.18
N PHE A 190 -18.67 -4.97 3.93
CA PHE A 190 -19.48 -4.56 5.06
C PHE A 190 -18.64 -3.95 6.18
N VAL A 191 -17.59 -4.62 6.63
CA VAL A 191 -16.73 -4.12 7.71
C VAL A 191 -15.99 -2.84 7.28
N ASN A 192 -15.37 -2.83 6.09
CA ASN A 192 -14.52 -1.70 5.67
C ASN A 192 -15.32 -0.43 5.30
N SER A 193 -16.63 -0.55 5.11
CA SER A 193 -17.55 0.58 4.96
C SER A 193 -18.15 1.10 6.28
N GLY A 194 -17.67 0.63 7.45
CA GLY A 194 -18.27 0.96 8.75
C GLY A 194 -19.65 0.32 8.95
N MET A 195 -19.81 -0.89 8.41
CA MET A 195 -21.06 -1.65 8.41
C MET A 195 -22.19 -0.90 7.71
N ARG A 196 -21.89 -0.16 6.62
CA ARG A 196 -22.87 0.59 5.82
C ARG A 196 -23.19 -0.02 4.47
N LEU A 197 -22.21 -0.63 3.81
CA LEU A 197 -22.36 -1.21 2.48
C LEU A 197 -22.53 -2.73 2.57
N TRP A 198 -23.72 -3.23 2.27
CA TRP A 198 -23.97 -4.65 2.10
C TRP A 198 -24.07 -5.01 0.62
N VAL A 199 -23.00 -5.63 0.11
CA VAL A 199 -23.02 -6.27 -1.21
C VAL A 199 -23.66 -7.65 -1.08
N ASP A 200 -24.89 -7.76 -1.55
CA ASP A 200 -25.73 -8.96 -1.41
C ASP A 200 -25.60 -9.84 -2.65
N PHE A 201 -24.65 -10.79 -2.61
CA PHE A 201 -24.44 -11.75 -3.68
C PHE A 201 -25.52 -12.84 -3.69
N GLN A 202 -26.41 -12.77 -4.67
CA GLN A 202 -27.48 -13.74 -4.88
C GLN A 202 -27.06 -14.73 -5.96
N ILE A 203 -26.83 -15.98 -5.55
CA ILE A 203 -26.19 -17.00 -6.37
C ILE A 203 -27.22 -17.87 -7.09
N PHE A 204 -27.08 -17.92 -8.41
CA PHE A 204 -27.82 -18.76 -9.36
C PHE A 204 -26.85 -19.77 -9.99
N VAL A 205 -27.31 -21.00 -10.22
CA VAL A 205 -26.44 -22.08 -10.71
C VAL A 205 -27.03 -22.68 -11.99
N ASP A 206 -26.28 -22.62 -13.09
CA ASP A 206 -26.57 -23.43 -14.29
C ASP A 206 -25.80 -24.75 -14.20
N ASN A 207 -26.45 -25.76 -13.62
CA ASN A 207 -25.82 -27.04 -13.32
C ASN A 207 -25.65 -27.96 -14.55
N ARG A 208 -26.03 -27.53 -15.75
CA ARG A 208 -25.89 -28.34 -16.97
C ARG A 208 -24.42 -28.55 -17.31
N TRP A 209 -24.12 -29.70 -17.91
CA TRP A 209 -22.88 -29.90 -18.63
C TRP A 209 -22.80 -28.96 -19.82
N GLN A 210 -21.68 -28.26 -19.94
CA GLN A 210 -21.44 -27.23 -20.95
C GLN A 210 -20.06 -27.42 -21.58
N ARG A 211 -19.91 -27.07 -22.85
CA ARG A 211 -18.62 -27.11 -23.56
C ARG A 211 -17.95 -25.73 -23.64
N TRP A 212 -16.63 -25.72 -23.49
CA TRP A 212 -15.72 -24.57 -23.68
C TRP A 212 -14.86 -24.76 -24.93
N SER A 213 -15.51 -25.10 -26.04
CA SER A 213 -14.89 -25.27 -27.34
C SER A 213 -15.97 -25.60 -28.36
N GLU A 214 -15.60 -25.68 -29.64
CA GLU A 214 -16.36 -26.49 -30.59
C GLU A 214 -16.42 -27.96 -30.18
N GLU A 215 -17.49 -28.65 -30.58
CA GLU A 215 -17.64 -30.10 -30.40
C GLU A 215 -16.73 -30.83 -31.40
N PRO A 216 -15.73 -31.62 -30.95
CA PRO A 216 -14.87 -32.37 -31.85
C PRO A 216 -15.62 -33.49 -32.59
N GLU A 217 -15.25 -33.73 -33.86
CA GLU A 217 -15.76 -34.87 -34.60
C GLU A 217 -15.30 -36.19 -33.95
N GLY A 218 -16.23 -37.11 -33.71
CA GLY A 218 -15.94 -38.41 -33.10
C GLY A 218 -15.69 -38.40 -31.58
N ILE A 219 -16.05 -37.32 -30.88
CA ILE A 219 -16.00 -37.29 -29.41
C ILE A 219 -16.86 -38.39 -28.78
N GLU A 220 -16.46 -38.91 -27.62
CA GLU A 220 -17.22 -39.94 -26.89
C GLU A 220 -18.66 -39.50 -26.64
N ALA A 221 -19.60 -40.45 -26.70
CA ALA A 221 -21.04 -40.21 -26.59
C ALA A 221 -21.45 -39.40 -25.34
N PHE A 222 -20.71 -39.52 -24.24
CA PHE A 222 -20.93 -38.75 -23.00
C PHE A 222 -20.89 -37.23 -23.22
N TYR A 223 -19.96 -36.73 -24.05
CA TYR A 223 -19.73 -35.29 -24.27
C TYR A 223 -20.61 -34.70 -25.39
N LYS A 224 -21.35 -35.54 -26.10
CA LYS A 224 -22.01 -35.16 -27.35
C LYS A 224 -23.28 -34.35 -27.09
N GLY A 225 -23.46 -33.27 -27.86
CA GLY A 225 -24.66 -32.43 -27.83
C GLY A 225 -24.72 -31.48 -26.64
N TRP A 226 -23.65 -31.31 -25.87
CA TRP A 226 -23.61 -30.35 -24.78
C TRP A 226 -23.71 -28.91 -25.33
N PRO A 227 -24.53 -28.04 -24.70
CA PRO A 227 -24.59 -26.63 -25.08
C PRO A 227 -23.24 -25.96 -24.84
N ALA A 228 -22.88 -25.01 -25.70
CA ALA A 228 -21.76 -24.12 -25.43
C ALA A 228 -22.03 -23.32 -24.14
N CYS A 229 -20.99 -23.15 -23.31
CA CYS A 229 -21.07 -22.24 -22.18
C CYS A 229 -21.38 -20.83 -22.69
N ARG A 230 -22.31 -20.12 -22.05
CA ARG A 230 -22.72 -18.77 -22.50
C ARG A 230 -21.56 -17.76 -22.51
N SER A 231 -20.63 -17.90 -21.55
CA SER A 231 -19.44 -17.06 -21.44
C SER A 231 -18.29 -17.52 -22.35
N TRP A 232 -18.45 -18.60 -23.13
CA TRP A 232 -17.47 -18.96 -24.14
C TRP A 232 -17.56 -17.99 -25.33
N SER A 233 -16.42 -17.40 -25.70
CA SER A 233 -16.30 -16.38 -26.75
C SER A 233 -16.09 -16.94 -28.15
N GLY A 234 -15.95 -18.26 -28.29
CA GLY A 234 -15.55 -18.92 -29.54
C GLY A 234 -14.06 -19.31 -29.59
N GLU A 235 -13.26 -18.82 -28.64
CA GLU A 235 -11.83 -19.11 -28.51
C GLU A 235 -11.50 -19.66 -27.10
N ASP A 236 -10.31 -20.23 -26.92
CA ASP A 236 -9.94 -20.88 -25.65
C ASP A 236 -9.82 -19.89 -24.49
N PHE A 237 -9.36 -18.67 -24.78
CA PHE A 237 -9.29 -17.57 -23.82
C PHE A 237 -9.42 -16.23 -24.53
N ARG A 238 -10.34 -15.38 -24.05
CA ARG A 238 -10.48 -13.97 -24.49
C ARG A 238 -10.35 -13.03 -23.29
N GLY A 239 -9.36 -12.14 -23.31
CA GLY A 239 -9.22 -11.11 -22.29
C GLY A 239 -10.18 -9.92 -22.52
N PRO A 240 -10.56 -9.18 -21.47
CA PRO A 240 -10.35 -9.47 -20.04
C PRO A 240 -11.35 -10.52 -19.52
N GLY A 241 -11.09 -11.14 -18.36
CA GLY A 241 -11.99 -12.10 -17.72
C GLY A 241 -11.91 -13.55 -18.21
N GLY A 242 -11.45 -13.75 -19.45
CA GLY A 242 -11.25 -15.07 -20.04
C GLY A 242 -12.45 -15.57 -20.86
N GLY A 243 -13.51 -14.77 -21.03
CA GLY A 243 -14.73 -15.14 -21.75
C GLY A 243 -15.44 -13.97 -22.42
N ASP A 244 -16.72 -14.19 -22.75
CA ASP A 244 -17.63 -13.21 -23.34
C ASP A 244 -18.60 -12.66 -22.27
N PHE A 245 -19.03 -11.40 -22.44
CA PHE A 245 -19.94 -10.74 -21.52
C PHE A 245 -21.39 -10.87 -21.98
N THR A 246 -22.26 -11.33 -21.09
CA THR A 246 -23.68 -11.52 -21.42
C THR A 246 -24.58 -10.82 -20.40
N VAL A 247 -25.90 -10.89 -20.62
CA VAL A 247 -26.92 -10.42 -19.68
C VAL A 247 -27.66 -11.63 -19.14
N VAL A 248 -27.61 -11.85 -17.82
CA VAL A 248 -28.26 -12.99 -17.17
C VAL A 248 -29.72 -12.67 -16.93
N ASP A 249 -30.65 -13.51 -17.39
CA ASP A 249 -32.06 -13.47 -16.98
C ASP A 249 -32.25 -14.47 -15.83
N THR A 250 -32.59 -13.98 -14.62
CA THR A 250 -32.74 -14.86 -13.45
C THR A 250 -33.86 -15.89 -13.59
N ARG A 251 -34.82 -15.67 -14.50
CA ARG A 251 -35.90 -16.62 -14.80
C ARG A 251 -35.52 -17.64 -15.88
N ASN A 252 -34.48 -17.36 -16.65
CA ASN A 252 -34.00 -18.23 -17.73
C ASN A 252 -32.48 -18.20 -17.86
N LEU A 253 -31.81 -18.75 -16.84
CA LEU A 253 -30.35 -18.79 -16.72
C LEU A 253 -29.64 -19.41 -17.93
N GLN A 254 -30.34 -20.29 -18.64
CA GLN A 254 -29.81 -21.14 -19.70
C GLN A 254 -29.65 -20.43 -21.05
N VAL A 255 -30.30 -19.28 -21.23
CA VAL A 255 -30.30 -18.55 -22.50
C VAL A 255 -29.17 -17.53 -22.49
N LYS A 256 -28.27 -17.63 -23.48
CA LYS A 256 -27.30 -16.57 -23.80
C LYS A 256 -28.08 -15.37 -24.34
N ASN A 257 -27.99 -14.24 -23.63
CA ASN A 257 -28.70 -13.02 -23.98
C ASN A 257 -27.73 -11.82 -23.96
N ALA A 258 -27.90 -10.90 -24.89
CA ALA A 258 -27.19 -9.61 -24.92
C ALA A 258 -28.14 -8.42 -24.80
N GLN A 259 -29.46 -8.68 -24.82
CA GLN A 259 -30.48 -7.66 -24.68
C GLN A 259 -30.79 -7.40 -23.21
N PRO A 260 -31.22 -6.18 -22.86
CA PRO A 260 -31.68 -5.88 -21.51
C PRO A 260 -32.77 -6.84 -21.03
N VAL A 261 -32.75 -7.16 -19.74
CA VAL A 261 -33.76 -8.02 -19.10
C VAL A 261 -34.48 -7.23 -18.01
N GLN A 262 -35.79 -7.49 -17.88
CA GLN A 262 -36.57 -6.90 -16.81
C GLN A 262 -36.68 -7.88 -15.65
N GLU A 263 -36.00 -7.55 -14.56
CA GLU A 263 -36.05 -8.31 -13.32
C GLU A 263 -37.22 -7.82 -12.44
N GLU A 264 -37.76 -8.71 -11.61
CA GLU A 264 -38.82 -8.36 -10.66
C GLU A 264 -38.32 -7.34 -9.64
N THR A 265 -37.14 -7.61 -9.08
CA THR A 265 -36.34 -6.66 -8.30
C THR A 265 -35.05 -6.40 -9.08
N PRO A 266 -34.79 -5.16 -9.51
CA PRO A 266 -33.56 -4.86 -10.22
C PRO A 266 -32.30 -5.15 -9.41
N TYR A 267 -31.37 -5.88 -10.02
CA TYR A 267 -30.01 -6.02 -9.53
C TYR A 267 -29.22 -4.77 -9.92
N MET A 268 -28.23 -4.41 -9.12
CA MET A 268 -27.36 -3.26 -9.39
C MET A 268 -26.01 -3.70 -9.95
N GLY A 269 -25.72 -5.01 -9.92
CA GLY A 269 -24.56 -5.62 -10.55
C GLY A 269 -24.82 -7.06 -10.96
N GLN A 270 -23.94 -7.58 -11.81
CA GLN A 270 -23.95 -8.96 -12.27
C GLN A 270 -22.52 -9.53 -12.23
N ILE A 271 -22.39 -10.81 -11.89
CA ILE A 271 -21.15 -11.56 -12.00
C ILE A 271 -21.44 -12.88 -12.72
N GLU A 272 -20.64 -13.21 -13.73
CA GLU A 272 -20.61 -14.54 -14.35
C GLU A 272 -19.30 -15.25 -14.00
N GLN A 273 -19.39 -16.40 -13.34
CA GLN A 273 -18.23 -17.23 -13.00
C GLN A 273 -18.38 -18.61 -13.63
N ALA A 274 -17.56 -18.87 -14.65
CA ALA A 274 -17.49 -20.16 -15.30
C ALA A 274 -16.34 -20.99 -14.72
N PHE A 275 -16.53 -22.30 -14.59
CA PHE A 275 -15.49 -23.24 -14.15
C PHE A 275 -15.04 -24.14 -15.29
N PRO A 276 -14.50 -23.60 -16.41
CA PRO A 276 -13.97 -24.44 -17.46
C PRO A 276 -12.78 -25.23 -16.93
N ARG A 277 -12.72 -26.50 -17.31
CA ARG A 277 -11.58 -27.38 -17.06
C ARG A 277 -11.06 -28.01 -18.34
N ARG A 278 -9.75 -28.23 -18.37
CA ARG A 278 -9.06 -28.99 -19.41
C ARG A 278 -8.45 -30.26 -18.83
N TRP A 279 -8.39 -31.30 -19.64
CA TRP A 279 -7.67 -32.51 -19.28
C TRP A 279 -6.17 -32.27 -19.41
N ASN A 280 -5.42 -32.59 -18.36
CA ASN A 280 -3.97 -32.61 -18.38
C ASN A 280 -3.51 -34.06 -18.58
N PRO A 281 -3.05 -34.45 -19.79
CA PRO A 281 -2.69 -35.84 -20.08
C PRO A 281 -1.40 -36.29 -19.39
N THR A 282 -0.57 -35.36 -18.92
CA THR A 282 0.65 -35.66 -18.15
C THR A 282 0.31 -36.00 -16.71
N LEU A 283 -0.56 -35.20 -16.08
CA LEU A 283 -0.96 -35.37 -14.68
C LEU A 283 -2.18 -36.27 -14.49
N LYS A 284 -2.80 -36.72 -15.61
CA LYS A 284 -4.01 -37.54 -15.63
C LYS A 284 -5.14 -36.98 -14.75
N LYS A 285 -5.32 -35.65 -14.80
CA LYS A 285 -6.34 -34.94 -14.01
C LYS A 285 -6.98 -33.81 -14.79
N TRP A 286 -8.16 -33.42 -14.34
CA TRP A 286 -8.82 -32.20 -14.78
C TRP A 286 -8.24 -30.98 -14.06
N GLU A 287 -7.96 -29.91 -14.81
CA GLU A 287 -7.43 -28.65 -14.27
C GLU A 287 -8.37 -27.51 -14.63
N PHE A 288 -8.76 -26.71 -13.64
CA PHE A 288 -9.53 -25.50 -13.86
C PHE A 288 -8.69 -24.42 -14.54
N TYR A 289 -9.33 -23.67 -15.42
CA TYR A 289 -8.76 -22.44 -15.95
C TYR A 289 -8.78 -21.35 -14.89
N ASN A 290 -7.74 -20.53 -14.87
CA ASN A 290 -7.66 -19.33 -14.04
C ASN A 290 -7.70 -18.07 -14.93
N SER A 291 -8.16 -16.93 -14.38
CA SER A 291 -8.12 -15.63 -15.05
C SER A 291 -8.04 -14.48 -14.03
N GLY A 292 -7.58 -13.31 -14.48
CA GLY A 292 -7.51 -12.08 -13.66
C GLY A 292 -8.79 -11.26 -13.59
N GLY A 293 -9.89 -11.74 -14.21
CA GLY A 293 -11.16 -11.03 -14.27
C GLY A 293 -11.27 -9.92 -15.31
N GLY A 294 -12.49 -9.43 -15.49
CA GLY A 294 -12.84 -8.33 -16.39
C GLY A 294 -14.21 -7.76 -16.07
N THR A 295 -14.34 -6.44 -16.20
CA THR A 295 -15.57 -5.71 -15.85
C THR A 295 -15.97 -4.72 -16.92
N PHE A 296 -17.27 -4.69 -17.22
CA PHE A 296 -17.94 -3.53 -17.79
C PHE A 296 -18.69 -2.81 -16.67
N GLY A 297 -18.40 -1.51 -16.51
CA GLY A 297 -19.17 -0.63 -15.61
C GLY A 297 -20.63 -0.50 -16.03
N ALA A 298 -21.37 0.44 -15.45
CA ALA A 298 -22.76 0.73 -15.83
C ALA A 298 -22.87 1.44 -17.21
N ASP A 299 -22.33 0.81 -18.25
CA ASP A 299 -22.11 1.30 -19.62
C ASP A 299 -23.41 1.54 -20.40
N GLU A 300 -24.41 0.69 -20.18
CA GLU A 300 -25.69 0.75 -20.90
C GLU A 300 -26.86 1.23 -20.05
N PHE A 301 -26.63 1.70 -18.82
CA PHE A 301 -27.66 2.38 -18.03
C PHE A 301 -28.19 3.60 -18.79
N PRO A 302 -29.52 3.80 -18.97
CA PRO A 302 -30.67 3.12 -18.32
C PRO A 302 -31.31 1.91 -19.03
N ARG A 303 -30.75 1.43 -20.14
CA ARG A 303 -31.42 0.48 -21.05
C ARG A 303 -31.82 -0.85 -20.42
N GLY A 304 -31.32 -1.14 -19.22
CA GLY A 304 -31.70 -2.30 -18.41
C GLY A 304 -30.59 -3.33 -18.27
N VAL A 305 -29.37 -2.95 -18.60
CA VAL A 305 -28.15 -3.72 -18.34
C VAL A 305 -27.42 -3.05 -17.17
N THR A 306 -27.10 -3.85 -16.16
CA THR A 306 -26.34 -3.43 -14.98
C THR A 306 -24.84 -3.41 -15.30
N SER A 307 -24.03 -2.91 -14.37
CA SER A 307 -22.61 -3.26 -14.37
C SER A 307 -22.44 -4.78 -14.30
N ARG A 308 -21.37 -5.30 -14.90
CA ARG A 308 -21.16 -6.74 -15.08
C ARG A 308 -19.69 -7.11 -15.05
N SER A 309 -19.37 -8.18 -14.34
CA SER A 309 -18.03 -8.76 -14.30
C SER A 309 -18.06 -10.21 -14.76
N GLN A 310 -16.93 -10.69 -15.27
CA GLN A 310 -16.75 -12.07 -15.67
C GLN A 310 -15.34 -12.55 -15.30
N TYR A 311 -15.26 -13.77 -14.77
CA TYR A 311 -13.98 -14.43 -14.48
C TYR A 311 -14.11 -15.97 -14.48
N LEU A 312 -12.97 -16.66 -14.45
CA LEU A 312 -12.89 -18.12 -14.42
C LEU A 312 -12.62 -18.61 -12.99
N GLY A 313 -13.27 -19.71 -12.60
CA GLY A 313 -13.30 -20.20 -11.22
C GLY A 313 -12.11 -21.03 -10.74
N GLY A 314 -11.00 -21.09 -11.49
CA GLY A 314 -9.80 -21.79 -11.06
C GLY A 314 -8.92 -21.02 -10.06
N GLY A 315 -9.16 -19.72 -9.88
CA GLY A 315 -8.38 -18.83 -9.02
C GLY A 315 -8.99 -18.56 -7.64
N ASP A 316 -8.67 -17.38 -7.11
CA ASP A 316 -9.21 -16.86 -5.85
C ASP A 316 -10.57 -16.19 -6.11
N THR A 317 -11.66 -16.88 -5.75
CA THR A 317 -13.02 -16.39 -6.02
C THR A 317 -13.33 -15.15 -5.20
N ALA A 318 -12.95 -15.12 -3.92
CA ALA A 318 -13.19 -13.98 -3.07
C ALA A 318 -12.47 -12.74 -3.60
N TRP A 319 -11.20 -12.89 -3.98
CA TRP A 319 -10.44 -11.78 -4.54
C TRP A 319 -11.03 -11.28 -5.85
N LEU A 320 -11.35 -12.19 -6.79
CA LEU A 320 -11.94 -11.79 -8.07
C LEU A 320 -13.30 -11.12 -7.85
N ALA A 321 -14.13 -11.62 -6.94
CA ALA A 321 -15.39 -10.98 -6.58
C ALA A 321 -15.17 -9.57 -5.99
N CYS A 322 -14.21 -9.41 -5.07
CA CYS A 322 -13.88 -8.12 -4.49
C CYS A 322 -13.32 -7.14 -5.52
N HIS A 323 -12.28 -7.55 -6.24
CA HIS A 323 -11.56 -6.76 -7.23
C HIS A 323 -12.50 -6.30 -8.35
N GLU A 324 -13.18 -7.25 -8.99
CA GLU A 324 -14.05 -6.96 -10.13
C GLU A 324 -15.30 -6.20 -9.72
N PHE A 325 -15.86 -6.45 -8.53
CA PHE A 325 -16.98 -5.67 -8.07
C PHE A 325 -16.59 -4.23 -7.69
N HIS A 326 -15.35 -3.98 -7.27
CA HIS A 326 -14.88 -2.61 -7.10
C HIS A 326 -14.75 -1.84 -8.41
N HIS A 327 -14.39 -2.48 -9.53
CA HIS A 327 -14.52 -1.87 -10.85
C HIS A 327 -15.97 -1.48 -11.14
N GLN A 328 -16.94 -2.32 -10.75
CA GLN A 328 -18.37 -1.97 -10.86
C GLN A 328 -18.73 -0.78 -9.97
N LEU A 329 -18.33 -0.79 -8.68
CA LEU A 329 -18.61 0.26 -7.71
C LEU A 329 -18.02 1.61 -8.11
N GLU A 330 -16.81 1.63 -8.65
CA GLU A 330 -16.21 2.85 -9.21
C GLU A 330 -17.11 3.44 -10.28
N SER A 331 -17.64 2.62 -11.19
CA SER A 331 -18.58 3.07 -12.22
C SER A 331 -19.91 3.57 -11.62
N HIS A 332 -20.35 3.02 -10.48
CA HIS A 332 -21.50 3.53 -9.73
C HIS A 332 -21.21 4.90 -9.11
N GLY A 333 -19.94 5.17 -8.78
CA GLY A 333 -19.46 6.44 -8.25
C GLY A 333 -19.80 7.63 -9.15
N ALA A 334 -19.72 7.47 -10.47
CA ALA A 334 -20.13 8.51 -11.43
C ALA A 334 -21.57 9.00 -11.19
N PHE A 335 -22.47 8.13 -10.71
CA PHE A 335 -23.85 8.48 -10.40
C PHE A 335 -24.02 9.13 -9.04
N SER A 336 -23.12 8.88 -8.09
CA SER A 336 -23.20 9.37 -6.71
C SER A 336 -22.46 10.69 -6.49
N LEU A 337 -22.02 11.33 -7.58
CA LEU A 337 -21.14 12.52 -7.62
C LEU A 337 -19.72 12.27 -7.10
N SER A 338 -19.30 11.00 -7.07
CA SER A 338 -17.97 10.54 -6.65
C SER A 338 -16.87 10.71 -7.71
N ASP A 339 -16.97 11.75 -8.55
CA ASP A 339 -15.97 12.04 -9.60
C ASP A 339 -14.89 13.05 -9.13
N ARG A 340 -14.78 13.20 -7.81
CA ARG A 340 -13.71 13.93 -7.14
C ARG A 340 -12.76 12.93 -6.49
N GLU A 341 -11.49 13.29 -6.43
CA GLU A 341 -10.42 12.47 -5.82
C GLU A 341 -10.76 12.09 -4.37
N ASP A 342 -11.38 13.00 -3.61
CA ASP A 342 -11.80 12.77 -2.22
C ASP A 342 -13.17 12.09 -2.07
N GLU A 343 -13.82 11.72 -3.18
CA GLU A 343 -15.17 11.17 -3.20
C GLU A 343 -15.29 9.80 -3.88
N ARG A 344 -14.20 9.33 -4.50
CA ARG A 344 -14.16 8.15 -5.36
C ARG A 344 -13.96 6.85 -4.59
N VAL A 345 -14.67 5.81 -5.01
CA VAL A 345 -14.33 4.42 -4.65
C VAL A 345 -13.13 4.02 -5.50
N VAL A 346 -11.99 3.77 -4.86
CA VAL A 346 -10.75 3.38 -5.54
C VAL A 346 -10.75 1.87 -5.77
N PHE A 347 -10.49 1.44 -7.00
CA PHE A 347 -10.26 0.03 -7.34
C PHE A 347 -8.77 -0.29 -7.31
N ASN A 348 -8.42 -1.58 -7.26
CA ASN A 348 -7.09 -2.10 -6.95
C ASN A 348 -6.03 -1.91 -8.07
N HIS A 349 -5.88 -0.70 -8.58
CA HIS A 349 -4.83 -0.25 -9.48
C HIS A 349 -4.24 1.04 -8.89
N TYR A 350 -3.47 0.87 -7.82
CA TYR A 350 -2.88 1.98 -7.11
C TYR A 350 -1.69 2.53 -7.87
N GLU A 351 -1.69 3.83 -8.11
CA GLU A 351 -0.54 4.53 -8.64
C GLU A 351 -0.47 5.95 -8.06
N PRO A 352 0.74 6.50 -7.88
CA PRO A 352 0.88 7.88 -7.50
C PRO A 352 0.52 8.77 -8.67
N ARG A 353 0.07 10.00 -8.38
CA ARG A 353 -0.17 11.01 -9.42
C ARG A 353 1.13 11.23 -10.20
N ARG A 354 1.07 11.09 -11.53
CA ARG A 354 2.26 11.24 -12.40
C ARG A 354 1.94 11.90 -13.72
N ARG A 355 2.97 12.50 -14.31
CA ARG A 355 2.96 13.08 -15.65
C ARG A 355 4.32 12.88 -16.29
N GLU A 356 4.41 11.95 -17.23
CA GLU A 356 5.64 11.56 -17.91
C GLU A 356 5.55 11.92 -19.39
N GLN A 357 6.53 12.66 -19.90
CA GLN A 357 6.60 12.96 -21.33
C GLN A 357 7.12 11.74 -22.10
N ARG A 358 6.36 11.28 -23.09
CA ARG A 358 6.73 10.22 -24.01
C ARG A 358 7.73 10.74 -25.05
N PRO A 359 8.52 9.85 -25.71
CA PRO A 359 9.48 10.25 -26.74
C PRO A 359 8.88 11.03 -27.93
N ASP A 360 7.57 10.88 -28.18
CA ASP A 360 6.83 11.57 -29.25
C ASP A 360 6.31 12.96 -28.83
N GLY A 361 6.62 13.41 -27.61
CA GLY A 361 6.19 14.70 -27.06
C GLY A 361 4.81 14.68 -26.40
N THR A 362 4.06 13.57 -26.47
CA THR A 362 2.81 13.39 -25.72
C THR A 362 3.08 13.08 -24.25
N TYR A 363 2.06 13.08 -23.39
CA TYR A 363 2.21 12.75 -21.97
C TYR A 363 1.44 11.48 -21.63
N ALA A 364 2.06 10.62 -20.81
CA ALA A 364 1.37 9.62 -20.01
C ALA A 364 1.04 10.25 -18.66
N GLU A 365 -0.25 10.29 -18.30
CA GLU A 365 -0.72 11.00 -17.11
C GLU A 365 -1.58 10.06 -16.25
N ALA A 366 -1.25 9.98 -14.97
CA ALA A 366 -2.17 9.55 -13.93
C ALA A 366 -2.59 10.81 -13.17
N THR A 367 -3.82 11.25 -13.43
CA THR A 367 -4.31 12.56 -12.98
C THR A 367 -4.69 12.60 -11.51
N TRP A 368 -4.66 11.46 -10.81
CA TRP A 368 -5.04 11.29 -9.41
C TRP A 368 -4.02 10.40 -8.70
N ALA A 369 -3.91 10.54 -7.38
CA ALA A 369 -3.15 9.61 -6.55
C ALA A 369 -4.10 8.58 -5.93
N THR A 370 -3.92 7.32 -6.30
CA THR A 370 -4.57 6.16 -5.64
C THR A 370 -3.59 5.38 -4.78
N SER A 371 -2.39 5.94 -4.56
CA SER A 371 -1.42 5.46 -3.59
C SER A 371 -1.65 6.10 -2.21
N GLY A 372 -1.70 5.28 -1.17
CA GLY A 372 -1.68 5.73 0.23
C GLY A 372 -0.77 4.84 1.07
N LYS A 373 -0.72 5.10 2.38
CA LYS A 373 0.07 4.29 3.34
C LYS A 373 -0.63 2.97 3.64
N HIS A 374 -0.67 2.10 2.63
CA HIS A 374 -1.29 0.79 2.65
C HIS A 374 -0.39 -0.25 1.95
N GLY A 375 -0.68 -1.51 2.20
CA GLY A 375 -0.09 -2.67 1.57
C GLY A 375 -0.75 -3.05 0.24
N GLU A 376 -0.63 -4.33 -0.11
CA GLU A 376 -1.11 -4.91 -1.36
C GLU A 376 -2.60 -5.31 -1.30
N HIS A 377 -3.23 -5.43 -2.46
CA HIS A 377 -4.51 -6.12 -2.63
C HIS A 377 -5.60 -5.72 -1.62
N TRP A 378 -5.95 -6.63 -0.72
CA TRP A 378 -7.00 -6.47 0.29
C TRP A 378 -6.77 -5.26 1.21
N ASP A 379 -5.53 -5.01 1.60
CA ASP A 379 -5.19 -3.91 2.52
C ASP A 379 -5.38 -2.55 1.86
N GLY A 380 -4.97 -2.41 0.59
CA GLY A 380 -5.22 -1.18 -0.17
C GLY A 380 -6.71 -0.89 -0.35
N MET A 381 -7.52 -1.93 -0.61
CA MET A 381 -8.96 -1.76 -0.78
C MET A 381 -9.61 -1.37 0.55
N ALA A 382 -9.21 -2.01 1.64
CA ALA A 382 -9.69 -1.69 2.97
C ALA A 382 -9.32 -0.26 3.37
N PHE A 383 -8.08 0.17 3.10
CA PHE A 383 -7.62 1.53 3.33
C PHE A 383 -8.54 2.55 2.64
N TRP A 384 -8.77 2.39 1.33
CA TRP A 384 -9.57 3.34 0.56
C TRP A 384 -11.05 3.32 0.95
N ASP A 385 -11.65 2.16 1.14
CA ASP A 385 -13.03 2.04 1.62
C ASP A 385 -13.23 2.77 2.95
N ARG A 386 -12.26 2.65 3.87
CA ARG A 386 -12.28 3.31 5.18
C ARG A 386 -12.11 4.83 5.11
N THR A 387 -11.60 5.39 4.00
CA THR A 387 -11.51 6.86 3.82
C THR A 387 -12.85 7.51 3.47
N LEU A 388 -13.81 6.75 2.93
CA LEU A 388 -15.13 7.28 2.56
C LEU A 388 -16.00 7.47 3.79
N THR A 389 -16.66 8.63 3.97
CA THR A 389 -17.57 8.87 5.11
C THR A 389 -18.88 8.09 5.00
N ASP A 390 -19.60 7.94 6.11
CA ASP A 390 -20.96 7.37 6.09
C ASP A 390 -21.92 8.17 5.20
N ALA A 391 -21.75 9.50 5.10
CA ALA A 391 -22.51 10.34 4.18
C ALA A 391 -22.22 10.03 2.70
N GLN A 392 -21.01 9.57 2.37
CA GLN A 392 -20.69 9.12 1.01
C GLN A 392 -21.39 7.80 0.69
N TRP A 393 -21.36 6.82 1.60
CA TRP A 393 -22.08 5.56 1.40
C TRP A 393 -23.60 5.76 1.29
N LEU A 394 -24.20 6.56 2.16
CA LEU A 394 -25.66 6.81 2.15
C LEU A 394 -26.15 7.58 0.90
N ARG A 395 -25.25 8.05 0.03
CA ARG A 395 -25.56 8.70 -1.26
C ARG A 395 -25.38 7.79 -2.46
N MET A 396 -25.13 6.50 -2.26
CA MET A 396 -25.03 5.57 -3.38
C MET A 396 -26.33 5.55 -4.20
N TYR A 397 -26.19 5.84 -5.49
CA TYR A 397 -27.32 5.92 -6.42
C TYR A 397 -27.91 4.54 -6.74
N MET A 398 -27.05 3.57 -7.02
CA MET A 398 -27.42 2.19 -7.39
C MET A 398 -27.47 1.29 -6.14
N SER A 399 -28.57 1.39 -5.38
CA SER A 399 -28.72 0.67 -4.11
C SER A 399 -30.17 0.67 -3.60
N TYR A 400 -30.41 -0.07 -2.52
CA TYR A 400 -31.62 -0.02 -1.70
C TYR A 400 -31.28 0.45 -0.29
N ALA A 401 -32.24 1.06 0.41
CA ALA A 401 -32.14 1.29 1.86
C ALA A 401 -32.70 0.07 2.62
N VAL A 402 -31.93 -0.44 3.57
CA VAL A 402 -32.35 -1.48 4.52
C VAL A 402 -32.16 -0.94 5.93
N VAL A 403 -33.08 -1.25 6.83
CA VAL A 403 -32.97 -0.88 8.24
C VAL A 403 -32.80 -2.15 9.07
N VAL A 404 -31.86 -2.11 10.01
CA VAL A 404 -31.49 -3.23 10.89
C VAL A 404 -31.42 -2.76 12.33
N ARG A 405 -31.59 -3.67 13.28
CA ARG A 405 -31.58 -3.33 14.71
C ARG A 405 -30.16 -3.03 15.18
N ASP A 406 -30.00 -1.99 15.99
CA ASP A 406 -28.73 -1.48 16.54
C ASP A 406 -29.12 -0.74 17.83
N ALA A 407 -29.35 -1.50 18.91
CA ALA A 407 -30.15 -1.01 20.03
C ALA A 407 -29.45 0.02 20.91
N ASP A 408 -28.13 0.00 20.98
CA ASP A 408 -27.27 0.98 21.66
C ASP A 408 -26.75 2.08 20.71
N GLU A 409 -27.04 1.99 19.42
CA GLU A 409 -26.71 2.97 18.38
C GLU A 409 -25.19 3.16 18.18
N ASP A 410 -24.42 2.10 18.40
CA ASP A 410 -22.96 2.09 18.28
C ASP A 410 -22.49 1.87 16.83
N GLY A 411 -23.39 1.37 15.99
CA GLY A 411 -23.17 1.15 14.57
C GLY A 411 -22.96 -0.31 14.17
N VAL A 412 -22.99 -1.27 15.10
CA VAL A 412 -22.95 -2.71 14.85
C VAL A 412 -24.37 -3.27 14.95
N PRO A 413 -24.91 -3.94 13.92
CA PRO A 413 -26.25 -4.53 14.00
C PRO A 413 -26.33 -5.67 15.03
N ASP A 414 -27.47 -5.81 15.75
CA ASP A 414 -27.65 -6.78 16.85
C ASP A 414 -27.59 -8.28 16.43
N ASP A 415 -28.61 -8.78 15.71
CA ASP A 415 -28.77 -10.19 15.34
C ASP A 415 -29.60 -10.25 14.06
N ASP A 416 -28.97 -9.85 12.95
CA ASP A 416 -29.61 -9.86 11.64
C ASP A 416 -28.96 -10.90 10.73
N PRO A 417 -29.58 -12.09 10.57
CA PRO A 417 -28.98 -13.20 9.83
C PRO A 417 -28.79 -12.91 8.33
N ARG A 418 -29.34 -11.81 7.81
CA ARG A 418 -29.16 -11.39 6.42
C ARG A 418 -27.78 -10.76 6.18
N LEU A 419 -27.23 -10.12 7.20
CA LEU A 419 -25.98 -9.36 7.06
C LEU A 419 -24.76 -10.29 7.10
N PRO A 420 -23.58 -9.86 6.62
CA PRO A 420 -22.35 -10.68 6.66
C PRO A 420 -21.71 -10.86 8.04
N LEU A 421 -22.00 -9.92 8.96
CA LEU A 421 -21.54 -9.87 10.34
C LEU A 421 -22.57 -9.07 11.18
N ASP A 422 -22.66 -9.37 12.46
CA ASP A 422 -23.48 -8.66 13.47
C ASP A 422 -22.86 -8.89 14.86
N GLU A 423 -23.39 -8.20 15.88
CA GLU A 423 -22.99 -8.30 17.28
C GLU A 423 -22.94 -9.75 17.76
N LYS A 424 -23.98 -10.55 17.47
CA LYS A 424 -24.04 -11.95 17.89
C LYS A 424 -22.92 -12.80 17.30
N ARG A 425 -22.59 -12.61 16.03
CA ARG A 425 -21.51 -13.35 15.35
C ARG A 425 -20.14 -12.80 15.71
N PHE A 426 -20.02 -11.52 16.03
CA PHE A 426 -18.80 -10.91 16.51
C PHE A 426 -18.51 -11.26 17.98
N GLY A 427 -19.56 -11.45 18.77
CA GLY A 427 -19.51 -11.77 20.19
C GLY A 427 -19.64 -10.56 21.11
N SER A 428 -19.99 -9.37 20.61
CA SER A 428 -20.30 -8.17 21.40
C SER A 428 -21.66 -8.27 22.13
N ASP A 429 -21.97 -7.29 22.97
CA ASP A 429 -23.22 -7.17 23.73
C ASP A 429 -24.10 -6.05 23.15
N PRO A 430 -25.27 -6.35 22.55
CA PRO A 430 -26.07 -5.41 21.73
C PRO A 430 -26.84 -4.37 22.55
N ARG A 431 -26.33 -4.04 23.73
CA ARG A 431 -26.87 -3.09 24.68
C ARG A 431 -25.77 -2.20 25.25
N ARG A 432 -24.55 -2.34 24.75
CA ARG A 432 -23.34 -1.66 25.21
C ARG A 432 -22.53 -1.27 23.98
N ASP A 433 -22.41 0.04 23.76
CA ASP A 433 -21.55 0.62 22.73
C ASP A 433 -20.08 0.19 22.80
N ARG A 434 -19.64 -0.26 23.98
CA ARG A 434 -18.30 -0.77 24.29
C ARG A 434 -18.44 -2.04 25.11
N THR A 435 -18.33 -3.20 24.49
CA THR A 435 -18.46 -4.48 25.18
C THR A 435 -17.34 -4.68 26.20
N ASP A 436 -16.09 -4.34 25.85
CA ASP A 436 -14.93 -4.36 26.74
C ASP A 436 -14.89 -3.19 27.74
N GLY A 437 -15.78 -2.21 27.57
CA GLY A 437 -15.87 -0.99 28.38
C GLY A 437 -14.86 0.11 28.00
N ARG A 438 -14.13 -0.05 26.88
CA ARG A 438 -13.07 0.86 26.45
C ARG A 438 -13.15 1.24 24.98
N MET A 439 -13.02 0.31 24.03
CA MET A 439 -13.10 0.62 22.60
C MET A 439 -14.54 0.40 22.10
N GLY A 440 -14.99 1.20 21.13
CA GLY A 440 -16.32 0.99 20.52
C GLY A 440 -16.37 -0.31 19.74
N ASP A 441 -17.49 -1.03 19.77
CA ASP A 441 -17.56 -2.34 19.10
C ASP A 441 -17.44 -2.20 17.58
N LEU A 442 -17.96 -1.12 16.98
CA LEU A 442 -17.71 -0.80 15.56
C LEU A 442 -16.21 -0.65 15.25
N ASP A 443 -15.46 0.12 16.05
CA ASP A 443 -14.03 0.31 15.84
C ASP A 443 -13.27 -1.03 16.00
N LYS A 444 -13.68 -1.85 16.98
CA LYS A 444 -13.15 -3.22 17.18
C LYS A 444 -13.36 -4.10 15.96
N THR A 445 -14.56 -4.12 15.37
CA THR A 445 -14.79 -4.91 14.15
C THR A 445 -13.86 -4.49 13.01
N MET A 446 -13.53 -3.20 12.93
CA MET A 446 -12.68 -2.63 11.88
C MET A 446 -11.17 -2.83 12.12
N LEU A 447 -10.74 -3.39 13.25
CA LEU A 447 -9.33 -3.72 13.45
C LEU A 447 -8.81 -4.72 12.41
N SER A 448 -9.69 -5.57 11.87
CA SER A 448 -9.40 -6.57 10.83
C SER A 448 -10.10 -6.22 9.51
N HIS A 449 -9.55 -6.65 8.38
CA HIS A 449 -10.22 -6.69 7.08
C HIS A 449 -10.98 -8.01 6.83
N TRP A 450 -10.91 -8.98 7.75
CA TRP A 450 -11.69 -10.23 7.80
C TRP A 450 -11.49 -11.18 6.61
N ILE A 451 -10.33 -11.12 5.94
CA ILE A 451 -9.97 -12.05 4.87
C ILE A 451 -9.08 -13.16 5.45
N PRO A 452 -9.36 -14.44 5.15
CA PRO A 452 -8.66 -15.55 5.82
C PRO A 452 -7.22 -15.79 5.36
N SER A 453 -6.84 -15.38 4.14
CA SER A 453 -5.49 -15.63 3.61
C SER A 453 -5.09 -14.69 2.46
N CYS A 454 -3.82 -14.71 2.08
CA CYS A 454 -3.31 -14.12 0.84
C CYS A 454 -3.95 -14.72 -0.43
N LEU A 455 -3.64 -14.15 -1.60
CA LEU A 455 -4.19 -14.59 -2.90
C LEU A 455 -3.77 -16.01 -3.24
N GLN A 456 -4.75 -16.90 -3.39
CA GLN A 456 -4.53 -18.30 -3.74
C GLN A 456 -5.79 -18.96 -4.30
N ALA A 457 -5.66 -20.16 -4.87
CA ALA A 457 -6.81 -20.89 -5.37
C ALA A 457 -7.84 -21.13 -4.24
N SER A 458 -9.12 -20.91 -4.54
CA SER A 458 -10.22 -21.06 -3.56
C SER A 458 -10.23 -22.45 -2.88
N TRP A 459 -9.75 -23.47 -3.60
CA TRP A 459 -9.75 -24.88 -3.19
C TRP A 459 -8.70 -25.22 -2.13
N THR A 460 -7.65 -24.41 -2.00
CA THR A 460 -6.55 -24.65 -1.05
C THR A 460 -6.54 -23.64 0.08
N LYS A 461 -7.51 -22.72 0.11
CA LYS A 461 -7.52 -21.60 1.05
C LYS A 461 -7.67 -22.09 2.51
N PRO A 462 -6.76 -21.71 3.42
CA PRO A 462 -6.87 -22.07 4.83
C PRO A 462 -7.94 -21.21 5.53
N PRO A 463 -8.38 -21.60 6.75
CA PRO A 463 -9.16 -20.71 7.60
C PRO A 463 -8.34 -19.47 8.00
N PHE A 464 -8.98 -18.48 8.61
CA PHE A 464 -8.33 -17.27 9.14
C PHE A 464 -7.22 -17.63 10.14
N GLN A 465 -6.07 -16.96 10.02
CA GLN A 465 -4.82 -17.35 10.69
C GLN A 465 -4.31 -16.34 11.72
N GLY A 466 -4.73 -15.08 11.60
CA GLY A 466 -4.25 -14.02 12.47
C GLY A 466 -4.98 -13.95 13.81
N VAL A 467 -4.57 -13.00 14.65
CA VAL A 467 -5.36 -12.59 15.82
C VAL A 467 -6.67 -11.98 15.32
N THR A 468 -7.80 -12.52 15.78
CA THR A 468 -9.12 -11.95 15.50
C THR A 468 -9.44 -10.88 16.54
N PRO A 469 -10.04 -9.73 16.14
CA PRO A 469 -10.50 -8.74 17.11
C PRO A 469 -11.46 -9.37 18.13
N ASN A 470 -11.27 -9.06 19.41
CA ASN A 470 -12.11 -9.58 20.49
C ASN A 470 -12.89 -8.44 21.15
N PRO A 471 -14.23 -8.39 21.02
CA PRO A 471 -15.04 -7.32 21.61
C PRO A 471 -15.06 -7.36 23.15
N ARG A 472 -14.67 -8.48 23.77
CA ARG A 472 -14.69 -8.67 25.22
C ARG A 472 -13.33 -8.49 25.89
N SER A 473 -12.27 -8.35 25.11
CA SER A 473 -10.92 -8.10 25.62
C SER A 473 -10.57 -6.64 25.43
N ILE A 474 -9.89 -6.01 26.39
CA ILE A 474 -9.35 -4.65 26.20
C ILE A 474 -8.08 -4.63 25.33
N ASP A 475 -7.46 -5.80 25.16
CA ASP A 475 -6.17 -6.05 24.50
C ASP A 475 -6.36 -7.36 23.71
N SER A 476 -6.54 -7.25 22.40
CA SER A 476 -6.95 -8.37 21.54
C SER A 476 -5.81 -9.35 21.28
N ASP A 477 -4.56 -8.89 21.23
CA ASP A 477 -3.39 -9.72 20.93
C ASP A 477 -2.56 -10.12 22.15
N GLY A 478 -2.82 -9.50 23.31
CA GLY A 478 -2.22 -9.82 24.60
C GLY A 478 -0.82 -9.24 24.80
N ASP A 479 -0.42 -8.21 24.04
CA ASP A 479 0.90 -7.58 24.14
C ASP A 479 1.06 -6.66 25.38
N GLY A 480 -0.05 -6.40 26.10
CA GLY A 480 -0.12 -5.55 27.27
C GLY A 480 -0.54 -4.11 26.99
N GLN A 481 -0.81 -3.74 25.74
CA GLN A 481 -1.34 -2.46 25.32
C GLN A 481 -2.82 -2.59 24.92
N PRO A 482 -3.70 -1.74 25.47
CA PRO A 482 -5.09 -1.74 25.07
C PRO A 482 -5.30 -1.29 23.60
N ASP A 483 -6.25 -1.91 22.91
CA ASP A 483 -6.51 -1.72 21.46
C ASP A 483 -6.76 -0.27 21.03
N ASP A 484 -7.24 0.59 21.94
CA ASP A 484 -7.54 2.00 21.63
C ASP A 484 -6.31 2.91 21.62
N ILE A 485 -5.17 2.42 22.11
CA ILE A 485 -3.89 3.13 22.11
C ILE A 485 -2.77 2.36 21.42
N ASP A 486 -2.93 1.04 21.25
CA ASP A 486 -1.98 0.22 20.52
C ASP A 486 -2.00 0.61 19.02
N PRO A 487 -0.87 1.02 18.42
CA PRO A 487 -0.80 1.26 16.98
C PRO A 487 -1.08 0.02 16.13
N LEU A 488 -0.95 -1.20 16.67
CA LEU A 488 -1.16 -2.46 15.95
C LEU A 488 -1.93 -3.52 16.77
N PRO A 489 -3.22 -3.31 17.09
CA PRO A 489 -4.01 -4.11 18.06
C PRO A 489 -4.20 -5.61 17.77
N LEU A 490 -3.69 -6.11 16.64
CA LEU A 490 -3.80 -7.50 16.22
C LEU A 490 -2.41 -8.11 15.97
N PHE A 491 -1.37 -7.52 16.56
CA PHE A 491 0.02 -7.81 16.29
C PHE A 491 0.90 -7.67 17.54
N ALA A 492 1.10 -8.81 18.21
CA ALA A 492 1.71 -8.85 19.53
C ALA A 492 3.23 -8.55 19.61
N TYR A 493 3.87 -8.14 18.51
CA TYR A 493 5.31 -7.87 18.48
C TYR A 493 5.60 -6.38 18.41
N SER A 494 6.67 -5.94 19.07
CA SER A 494 7.06 -4.54 19.05
C SER A 494 7.40 -4.07 17.62
N PRO A 495 6.80 -2.97 17.13
CA PRO A 495 6.96 -2.52 15.75
C PRO A 495 8.25 -1.71 15.55
N PHE A 496 9.39 -2.34 15.86
CA PHE A 496 10.70 -1.71 15.76
C PHE A 496 11.66 -2.48 14.86
N VAL A 497 12.42 -1.74 14.06
CA VAL A 497 13.64 -2.25 13.42
C VAL A 497 14.80 -2.00 14.40
N TRP A 498 15.42 -3.08 14.85
CA TRP A 498 16.42 -3.04 15.94
C TRP A 498 17.79 -2.56 15.45
N PRO A 499 18.55 -1.80 16.25
CA PRO A 499 19.92 -1.46 15.89
C PRO A 499 20.78 -2.72 15.86
N LYS A 500 21.24 -3.13 14.68
CA LYS A 500 22.03 -4.36 14.47
C LYS A 500 22.79 -4.31 13.15
N ARG A 501 24.07 -4.66 13.23
CA ARG A 501 24.88 -5.10 12.08
C ARG A 501 24.83 -6.62 12.01
N ALA A 502 24.47 -7.16 10.85
CA ALA A 502 24.40 -8.59 10.60
C ALA A 502 25.38 -9.04 9.51
N THR A 503 25.92 -10.23 9.65
CA THR A 503 26.70 -10.90 8.59
C THR A 503 25.74 -11.75 7.76
N VAL A 504 25.66 -11.52 6.46
CA VAL A 504 24.77 -12.32 5.58
C VAL A 504 25.47 -13.63 5.19
N ASP A 505 25.37 -14.66 6.04
CA ASP A 505 26.04 -15.96 5.87
C ASP A 505 25.07 -17.17 5.92
N GLY A 506 23.79 -16.89 6.15
CA GLY A 506 22.70 -17.84 6.28
C GLY A 506 22.67 -18.53 7.64
N GLN A 507 23.15 -17.91 8.72
CA GLN A 507 23.12 -18.47 10.08
C GLN A 507 22.25 -17.63 11.02
N ALA A 508 21.50 -18.28 11.90
CA ALA A 508 20.57 -17.59 12.81
C ALA A 508 21.19 -17.19 14.16
N ASP A 509 22.41 -17.66 14.48
CA ASP A 509 23.02 -17.54 15.81
C ASP A 509 23.14 -16.09 16.29
N GLU A 510 23.58 -15.18 15.41
CA GLU A 510 23.74 -13.76 15.73
C GLU A 510 22.39 -13.02 15.92
N TRP A 511 21.27 -13.65 15.60
CA TRP A 511 19.91 -13.11 15.75
C TRP A 511 19.20 -13.58 17.02
N ARG A 512 19.85 -14.42 17.85
CA ARG A 512 19.25 -15.01 19.05
C ARG A 512 18.67 -13.98 20.02
N HIS A 513 19.32 -12.81 20.13
CA HIS A 513 18.91 -11.72 21.02
C HIS A 513 18.12 -10.61 20.33
N THR A 514 17.91 -10.71 19.01
CA THR A 514 17.02 -9.81 18.29
C THR A 514 15.57 -10.27 18.53
N PRO A 515 14.67 -9.38 18.96
CA PRO A 515 13.25 -9.68 19.10
C PRO A 515 12.63 -10.15 17.78
N VAL A 516 11.57 -10.95 17.90
CA VAL A 516 10.76 -11.40 16.77
C VAL A 516 9.90 -10.23 16.27
N SER A 517 9.81 -10.08 14.95
CA SER A 517 8.99 -9.07 14.27
C SER A 517 7.84 -9.70 13.48
N GLY A 518 7.65 -11.01 13.59
CA GLY A 518 6.56 -11.74 12.95
C GLY A 518 6.80 -13.25 13.03
N GLN A 519 5.73 -14.00 13.24
CA GLN A 519 5.77 -15.45 13.31
C GLN A 519 4.49 -16.04 12.74
N MET A 520 4.60 -17.20 12.11
CA MET A 520 3.49 -18.04 11.71
C MET A 520 3.87 -19.50 11.89
N ASP A 521 2.96 -20.32 12.40
CA ASP A 521 3.14 -21.76 12.64
C ASP A 521 1.83 -22.48 12.35
N GLU A 522 1.57 -22.71 11.06
CA GLU A 522 0.30 -23.22 10.56
C GLU A 522 0.53 -24.19 9.38
N GLY A 523 -0.39 -25.14 9.19
CA GLY A 523 -0.36 -26.02 8.01
C GLY A 523 0.85 -26.95 7.92
N GLY A 524 1.61 -27.14 9.01
CA GLY A 524 2.83 -27.95 9.02
C GLY A 524 4.08 -27.21 8.51
N ALA A 525 4.00 -25.89 8.37
CA ALA A 525 5.13 -25.03 8.09
C ALA A 525 5.18 -23.89 9.10
N ALA A 526 6.39 -23.48 9.48
CA ALA A 526 6.58 -22.37 10.39
C ALA A 526 7.58 -21.38 9.81
N LEU A 527 7.37 -20.10 10.08
CA LEU A 527 8.26 -19.01 9.73
C LEU A 527 8.40 -18.06 10.91
N THR A 528 9.64 -17.68 11.22
CA THR A 528 9.96 -16.55 12.11
C THR A 528 10.71 -15.49 11.32
N PHE A 529 10.31 -14.24 11.48
CA PHE A 529 10.96 -13.08 10.89
C PHE A 529 11.56 -12.18 11.96
N LYS A 530 12.80 -11.73 11.72
CA LYS A 530 13.49 -10.71 12.51
C LYS A 530 14.20 -9.75 11.58
N HIS A 531 14.38 -8.52 12.03
CA HIS A 531 15.13 -7.53 11.26
C HIS A 531 15.91 -6.56 12.14
N GLY A 532 16.85 -5.87 11.50
CA GLY A 532 17.65 -4.84 12.12
C GLY A 532 18.25 -3.88 11.11
N HIS A 533 18.90 -2.84 11.59
CA HIS A 533 19.55 -1.84 10.73
C HIS A 533 20.82 -1.28 11.36
N ASP A 534 21.69 -0.78 10.51
CA ASP A 534 22.75 0.14 10.86
C ASP A 534 22.90 1.23 9.78
N ASP A 535 23.98 2.01 9.83
CA ASP A 535 24.22 3.06 8.82
C ASP A 535 24.54 2.49 7.42
N ALA A 536 24.91 1.21 7.31
CA ALA A 536 25.32 0.59 6.07
C ALA A 536 24.19 -0.16 5.36
N ALA A 537 23.28 -0.81 6.09
CA ALA A 537 22.20 -1.60 5.51
C ALA A 537 21.04 -1.88 6.47
N TYR A 538 19.92 -2.25 5.87
CA TYR A 538 18.81 -2.94 6.51
C TYR A 538 19.04 -4.44 6.37
N TYR A 539 18.79 -5.19 7.43
CA TYR A 539 19.02 -6.62 7.50
C TYR A 539 17.74 -7.35 7.89
N GLY A 540 17.49 -8.51 7.29
CA GLY A 540 16.40 -9.39 7.67
C GLY A 540 16.82 -10.85 7.67
N VAL A 541 16.18 -11.63 8.53
CA VAL A 541 16.33 -13.09 8.58
C VAL A 541 14.96 -13.76 8.61
N PHE A 542 14.80 -14.79 7.79
CA PHE A 542 13.72 -15.76 7.87
C PHE A 542 14.28 -17.08 8.38
N THR A 543 13.71 -17.60 9.47
CA THR A 543 13.90 -19.00 9.87
C THR A 543 12.64 -19.76 9.51
N VAL A 544 12.74 -20.70 8.58
CA VAL A 544 11.61 -21.43 8.00
C VAL A 544 11.78 -22.92 8.24
N SER A 545 10.74 -23.60 8.71
CA SER A 545 10.77 -25.05 8.93
C SER A 545 9.52 -25.74 8.42
N GLY A 546 9.61 -27.05 8.16
CA GLY A 546 8.49 -27.86 7.69
C GLY A 546 8.36 -27.86 6.16
N ASP A 547 7.15 -28.20 5.68
CA ASP A 547 6.88 -28.44 4.25
C ASP A 547 6.58 -27.14 3.51
N TRP A 548 7.57 -26.24 3.42
CA TRP A 548 7.44 -24.97 2.73
C TRP A 548 7.99 -25.00 1.30
N LYS A 549 7.35 -24.24 0.42
CA LYS A 549 7.74 -24.06 -0.98
C LYS A 549 8.24 -22.67 -1.29
N ARG A 550 7.63 -21.65 -0.68
CA ARG A 550 7.93 -20.26 -1.06
C ARG A 550 7.69 -19.29 0.10
N VAL A 551 8.60 -18.34 0.29
CA VAL A 551 8.38 -17.13 1.10
C VAL A 551 8.24 -15.95 0.14
N TYR A 552 7.18 -15.17 0.29
CA TYR A 552 6.96 -13.91 -0.42
C TYR A 552 6.98 -12.78 0.60
N ALA A 553 7.75 -11.72 0.35
CA ALA A 553 7.78 -10.55 1.22
C ALA A 553 7.79 -9.26 0.41
N THR A 554 6.94 -8.31 0.80
CA THR A 554 6.91 -6.96 0.25
C THR A 554 7.40 -5.98 1.32
N LEU A 555 8.36 -5.15 0.95
CA LEU A 555 9.06 -4.23 1.83
C LEU A 555 8.96 -2.80 1.28
N ASP A 556 8.55 -1.86 2.12
CA ASP A 556 8.55 -0.42 1.81
C ASP A 556 9.57 0.28 2.72
N GLY A 557 10.76 0.56 2.17
CA GLY A 557 11.86 1.15 2.93
C GLY A 557 11.70 2.63 3.27
N GLU A 558 10.61 3.27 2.82
CA GLU A 558 10.36 4.68 3.11
C GLU A 558 9.14 4.92 4.00
N GLY A 559 8.30 3.91 4.19
CA GLY A 559 7.14 3.97 5.07
C GLY A 559 5.98 4.78 4.48
N GLU A 560 5.91 4.86 3.15
CA GLU A 560 4.97 5.70 2.41
C GLU A 560 3.80 4.92 1.77
N GLY A 561 3.85 3.58 1.77
CA GLY A 561 2.90 2.73 1.06
C GLY A 561 3.52 1.94 -0.08
N PHE A 562 3.04 0.72 -0.30
CA PHE A 562 3.64 -0.21 -1.28
C PHE A 562 3.56 0.29 -2.73
N PHE A 563 2.63 1.19 -3.04
CA PHE A 563 2.43 1.76 -4.38
C PHE A 563 2.77 3.25 -4.46
N SER A 564 3.30 3.84 -3.39
CA SER A 564 3.54 5.29 -3.32
C SER A 564 4.84 5.70 -4.01
N THR A 565 5.83 4.81 -4.06
CA THR A 565 7.17 5.13 -4.56
C THR A 565 7.79 3.97 -5.33
N ASN A 566 8.91 4.24 -5.99
CA ASN A 566 9.79 3.22 -6.57
C ASN A 566 10.72 2.57 -5.53
N ARG A 567 10.46 2.77 -4.24
CA ARG A 567 11.28 2.33 -3.10
C ARG A 567 10.71 1.07 -2.46
N THR A 568 9.56 0.60 -2.91
CA THR A 568 9.03 -0.71 -2.54
C THR A 568 9.81 -1.81 -3.24
N LEU A 569 10.03 -2.92 -2.55
CA LEU A 569 10.68 -4.11 -3.06
C LEU A 569 9.83 -5.34 -2.69
N ALA A 570 9.43 -6.14 -3.68
CA ALA A 570 8.83 -7.44 -3.43
C ALA A 570 9.83 -8.55 -3.80
N ILE A 571 10.14 -9.41 -2.84
CA ILE A 571 11.10 -10.51 -2.96
C ILE A 571 10.41 -11.85 -2.73
N GLU A 572 10.93 -12.87 -3.41
CA GLU A 572 10.45 -14.23 -3.32
C GLU A 572 11.65 -15.18 -3.13
N PHE A 573 11.56 -16.04 -2.12
CA PHE A 573 12.48 -17.17 -1.94
C PHE A 573 11.72 -18.47 -2.19
N THR A 574 12.25 -19.35 -3.02
CA THR A 574 11.63 -20.66 -3.34
C THR A 574 12.51 -21.80 -2.83
N ASN A 575 11.88 -22.78 -2.18
CA ASN A 575 12.53 -23.99 -1.71
C ASN A 575 12.67 -25.01 -2.84
N GLY A 576 13.88 -25.52 -3.05
CA GLY A 576 14.18 -26.60 -3.98
C GLY A 576 15.35 -27.44 -3.46
N ALA A 577 16.20 -27.98 -4.35
CA ALA A 577 17.47 -28.56 -3.93
C ALA A 577 18.28 -27.51 -3.15
N ASP A 578 18.45 -26.34 -3.76
CA ASP A 578 18.91 -25.11 -3.13
C ASP A 578 17.75 -24.11 -3.01
N VAL A 579 17.92 -23.11 -2.14
CA VAL A 579 16.98 -21.97 -2.09
C VAL A 579 17.27 -21.05 -3.28
N ALA A 580 16.23 -20.63 -4.00
CA ALA A 580 16.32 -19.68 -5.09
C ALA A 580 15.71 -18.33 -4.70
N PHE A 581 16.29 -17.23 -5.20
CA PHE A 581 15.79 -15.86 -5.00
C PHE A 581 15.22 -15.30 -6.31
N ARG A 582 14.14 -14.54 -6.19
CA ARG A 582 13.55 -13.77 -7.28
C ARG A 582 13.08 -12.39 -6.80
N SER A 583 13.41 -11.35 -7.56
CA SER A 583 12.79 -10.04 -7.42
C SER A 583 11.47 -10.02 -8.20
N ILE A 584 10.35 -9.79 -7.52
CA ILE A 584 9.01 -9.76 -8.11
C ILE A 584 8.66 -8.35 -8.57
N HIS A 585 8.95 -7.36 -7.74
CA HIS A 585 8.71 -5.94 -8.00
C HIS A 585 9.81 -5.10 -7.34
N GLY A 586 10.05 -3.90 -7.86
CA GLY A 586 11.02 -2.96 -7.31
C GLY A 586 12.47 -3.24 -7.72
N ASN A 587 13.35 -2.33 -7.32
CA ASN A 587 14.78 -2.42 -7.61
C ASN A 587 15.51 -3.22 -6.50
N SER A 588 15.95 -4.44 -6.82
CA SER A 588 16.75 -5.31 -5.93
C SER A 588 18.26 -5.13 -6.08
N LYS A 589 18.72 -4.12 -6.83
CA LYS A 589 20.16 -3.89 -7.02
C LYS A 589 20.85 -3.66 -5.66
N GLY A 590 22.01 -4.27 -5.48
CA GLY A 590 22.77 -4.24 -4.23
C GLY A 590 22.24 -5.13 -3.11
N LEU A 591 21.06 -5.78 -3.25
CA LEU A 591 20.57 -6.75 -2.28
C LEU A 591 21.51 -7.96 -2.25
N ASN A 592 22.03 -8.29 -1.07
CA ASN A 592 22.79 -9.50 -0.83
C ASN A 592 21.94 -10.46 0.00
N TRP A 593 22.03 -11.76 -0.28
CA TRP A 593 21.32 -12.78 0.47
C TRP A 593 22.11 -14.09 0.51
N LYS A 594 21.86 -14.90 1.54
CA LYS A 594 22.46 -16.22 1.71
C LYS A 594 21.45 -17.11 2.44
N ALA A 595 21.34 -18.37 2.01
CA ALA A 595 20.56 -19.38 2.72
C ALA A 595 21.43 -20.56 3.22
N SER A 596 21.01 -21.19 4.32
CA SER A 596 21.53 -22.49 4.74
C SER A 596 20.39 -23.43 5.11
N LYS A 597 20.65 -24.74 5.03
CA LYS A 597 19.71 -25.79 5.42
C LYS A 597 20.35 -26.66 6.48
N SER A 598 19.62 -26.91 7.56
CA SER A 598 20.01 -27.82 8.63
C SER A 598 18.80 -28.68 9.02
N GLY A 599 18.80 -29.95 8.59
CA GLY A 599 17.63 -30.81 8.76
C GLY A 599 16.40 -30.26 8.04
N SER A 600 15.31 -30.05 8.78
CA SER A 600 14.06 -29.47 8.29
C SER A 600 14.01 -27.94 8.36
N GLU A 601 15.06 -27.28 8.88
CA GLU A 601 15.13 -25.83 9.02
C GLU A 601 15.94 -25.22 7.87
N THR A 602 15.44 -24.11 7.35
CA THR A 602 16.13 -23.23 6.40
C THR A 602 16.26 -21.85 7.00
N VAL A 603 17.48 -21.32 7.02
CA VAL A 603 17.75 -19.92 7.41
C VAL A 603 18.05 -19.14 6.16
N ILE A 604 17.36 -18.02 5.96
CA ILE A 604 17.56 -17.10 4.84
C ILE A 604 17.86 -15.73 5.41
N GLU A 605 19.07 -15.22 5.17
CA GLU A 605 19.46 -13.87 5.54
C GLU A 605 19.55 -12.99 4.30
N PHE A 606 19.21 -11.71 4.44
CA PHE A 606 19.40 -10.72 3.39
C PHE A 606 19.78 -9.36 3.97
N SER A 607 20.44 -8.55 3.14
CA SER A 607 20.74 -7.15 3.42
C SER A 607 20.37 -6.26 2.23
N ILE A 608 19.76 -5.12 2.51
CA ILE A 608 19.46 -4.06 1.54
C ILE A 608 20.35 -2.85 1.89
N PRO A 609 21.26 -2.43 1.00
CA PRO A 609 22.16 -1.32 1.30
C PRO A 609 21.41 -0.03 1.59
N ASN A 610 21.88 0.71 2.60
CA ASN A 610 21.55 2.12 2.76
C ASN A 610 22.31 2.88 1.66
N ARG A 611 21.59 3.55 0.76
CA ARG A 611 22.13 4.32 -0.36
C ARG A 611 22.83 3.47 -1.44
N GLU A 612 23.53 4.14 -2.36
CA GLU A 612 24.30 3.54 -3.48
C GLU A 612 23.42 2.78 -4.49
N GLU A 613 23.69 1.50 -4.68
CA GLU A 613 22.90 0.61 -5.52
C GLU A 613 21.57 0.23 -4.87
N GLY A 614 21.48 0.37 -3.54
CA GLY A 614 20.29 0.06 -2.76
C GLY A 614 19.14 1.03 -3.05
N PRO A 615 17.89 0.54 -3.03
CA PRO A 615 16.73 1.38 -3.28
C PRO A 615 16.44 2.35 -2.14
N TRP A 616 17.02 2.21 -0.95
CA TRP A 616 16.58 2.93 0.26
C TRP A 616 17.60 3.94 0.77
N PHE A 617 17.11 4.90 1.56
CA PHE A 617 17.94 5.91 2.20
C PHE A 617 17.40 6.25 3.59
N TRP A 618 18.27 6.22 4.59
CA TRP A 618 18.01 6.77 5.92
C TRP A 618 19.30 7.27 6.56
N ARG A 619 19.15 7.94 7.70
CA ARG A 619 20.22 8.33 8.60
C ARG A 619 19.70 8.15 10.01
N ARG A 620 20.43 7.43 10.87
CA ARG A 620 20.03 7.16 12.26
C ARG A 620 18.65 6.47 12.34
N GLY A 621 17.95 6.56 13.47
CA GLY A 621 16.62 5.99 13.65
C GLY A 621 15.47 6.88 13.12
N GLY A 622 14.25 6.49 13.46
CA GLY A 622 13.01 7.23 13.18
C GLY A 622 12.34 6.93 11.84
N ARG A 623 13.07 6.40 10.86
CA ARG A 623 12.49 5.97 9.58
C ARG A 623 11.58 4.75 9.78
N GLU A 624 10.47 4.71 9.06
CA GLU A 624 9.56 3.56 9.07
C GLU A 624 9.83 2.65 7.88
N VAL A 625 9.72 1.34 8.09
CA VAL A 625 9.81 0.30 7.07
C VAL A 625 8.52 -0.51 7.10
N GLY A 626 7.76 -0.51 6.00
CA GLY A 626 6.59 -1.36 5.83
C GLY A 626 7.00 -2.79 5.48
N VAL A 627 6.36 -3.79 6.09
CA VAL A 627 6.63 -5.22 5.83
C VAL A 627 5.32 -5.99 5.72
N SER A 628 5.21 -6.84 4.70
CA SER A 628 4.19 -7.88 4.55
C SER A 628 4.85 -9.18 4.14
N ILE A 629 4.48 -10.31 4.75
CA ILE A 629 5.12 -11.61 4.52
C ILE A 629 4.06 -12.71 4.41
N ASP A 630 4.19 -13.56 3.38
CA ASP A 630 3.41 -14.77 3.17
C ASP A 630 4.33 -15.99 2.97
N LEU A 631 3.97 -17.12 3.58
CA LEU A 631 4.59 -18.43 3.36
C LEU A 631 3.64 -19.31 2.56
N PHE A 632 4.14 -20.04 1.57
CA PHE A 632 3.37 -21.04 0.84
C PHE A 632 3.96 -22.41 1.07
N ASP A 633 3.10 -23.39 1.35
CA ASP A 633 3.47 -24.80 1.48
C ASP A 633 3.70 -25.48 0.11
N GLU A 634 4.15 -26.74 0.11
CA GLU A 634 4.35 -27.54 -1.11
C GLU A 634 3.08 -27.73 -1.96
N LYS A 635 1.90 -27.67 -1.34
CA LYS A 635 0.61 -27.76 -2.02
C LYS A 635 0.20 -26.43 -2.65
N GLY A 636 0.90 -25.34 -2.33
CA GLY A 636 0.59 -23.98 -2.75
C GLY A 636 -0.43 -23.29 -1.86
N THR A 637 -0.71 -23.82 -0.67
CA THR A 637 -1.50 -23.14 0.36
C THR A 637 -0.70 -21.98 0.91
N GLY A 638 -1.23 -20.77 0.85
CA GLY A 638 -0.60 -19.56 1.37
C GLY A 638 -1.05 -19.25 2.80
N TYR A 639 -0.09 -18.87 3.64
CA TYR A 639 -0.24 -18.50 5.04
C TYR A 639 0.38 -17.12 5.26
N SER A 640 -0.37 -16.17 5.79
CA SER A 640 0.12 -14.82 6.03
C SER A 640 0.71 -14.71 7.43
N VAL A 641 1.89 -14.08 7.56
CA VAL A 641 2.53 -13.84 8.88
C VAL A 641 1.77 -12.77 9.66
N TYR A 642 1.20 -11.82 8.94
CA TYR A 642 0.28 -10.82 9.45
C TYR A 642 -1.10 -11.06 8.84
N GLU A 643 -2.00 -10.10 8.98
CA GLU A 643 -3.21 -10.10 8.16
C GLU A 643 -2.85 -10.06 6.66
N PRO A 644 -3.58 -10.76 5.77
CA PRO A 644 -3.24 -10.85 4.35
C PRO A 644 -2.93 -9.52 3.65
N TYR A 645 -1.68 -9.37 3.20
CA TYR A 645 -1.11 -8.18 2.58
C TYR A 645 -1.07 -6.90 3.43
N ARG A 646 -1.43 -6.97 4.71
CA ARG A 646 -1.35 -5.84 5.62
C ARG A 646 0.10 -5.44 5.82
N ALA A 647 0.43 -4.21 5.43
CA ALA A 647 1.74 -3.65 5.68
C ALA A 647 1.86 -3.23 7.15
N ILE A 648 2.76 -3.89 7.89
CA ILE A 648 3.13 -3.48 9.24
C ILE A 648 4.30 -2.52 9.15
N TYR A 649 4.15 -1.31 9.69
CA TYR A 649 5.18 -0.27 9.64
C TYR A 649 6.03 -0.28 10.91
N PHE A 650 7.27 -0.72 10.78
CA PHE A 650 8.24 -0.81 11.86
C PHE A 650 9.10 0.45 11.89
N ARG A 651 9.27 1.06 13.06
CA ARG A 651 10.13 2.24 13.23
C ARG A 651 11.56 1.82 13.54
N MET A 652 12.52 2.32 12.78
CA MET A 652 13.95 2.16 13.08
C MET A 652 14.27 2.81 14.42
N LEU A 653 14.83 2.05 15.35
CA LEU A 653 15.30 2.61 16.63
C LEU A 653 16.64 3.30 16.46
N GLU A 654 16.86 4.36 17.22
CA GLU A 654 18.16 5.01 17.30
C GLU A 654 19.17 4.01 17.93
N PRO A 655 20.35 3.80 17.32
CA PRO A 655 21.40 3.03 17.98
C PRO A 655 21.86 3.74 19.25
N HIS A 656 22.02 2.98 20.35
CA HIS A 656 22.69 3.50 21.54
C HIS A 656 24.20 3.49 21.31
N GLY A 657 24.78 4.68 21.11
CA GLY A 657 26.20 4.82 20.76
C GLY A 657 26.48 4.52 19.30
N GLN A 658 27.76 4.47 18.94
CA GLN A 658 28.17 4.17 17.56
C GLN A 658 28.40 2.67 17.38
N PHE A 659 27.99 2.14 16.23
CA PHE A 659 28.41 0.80 15.84
C PHE A 659 29.94 0.74 15.69
N PRO A 660 30.57 -0.40 16.00
CA PRO A 660 31.99 -0.60 15.71
C PRO A 660 32.28 -0.28 14.24
N MET A 661 33.40 0.41 13.99
CA MET A 661 33.86 0.64 12.63
C MET A 661 34.03 -0.70 11.90
N PRO A 662 33.68 -0.76 10.59
CA PRO A 662 33.91 -1.96 9.81
C PRO A 662 35.40 -2.35 9.79
N SER A 663 35.67 -3.60 9.47
CA SER A 663 37.05 -4.04 9.20
C SER A 663 37.57 -3.42 7.89
N GLY A 664 38.88 -3.44 7.69
CA GLY A 664 39.50 -2.93 6.45
C GLY A 664 39.85 -1.45 6.47
N ALA A 665 39.92 -0.82 7.65
CA ALA A 665 40.54 0.49 7.80
C ALA A 665 41.98 0.46 7.22
N PRO A 666 42.38 1.47 6.43
CA PRO A 666 43.75 1.55 5.94
C PRO A 666 44.71 1.72 7.09
N SER A 667 45.93 1.18 6.95
CA SER A 667 47.00 1.48 7.90
C SER A 667 47.40 2.95 7.82
N GLU A 668 47.95 3.47 8.91
CA GLU A 668 48.63 4.76 8.90
C GLU A 668 49.73 4.76 7.82
N LEU A 669 49.86 5.87 7.11
CA LEU A 669 50.75 5.98 5.97
C LEU A 669 52.23 5.92 6.40
N GLY A 670 52.93 4.90 5.91
CA GLY A 670 54.34 4.63 6.20
C GLY A 670 55.32 5.58 5.50
N THR A 671 56.61 5.36 5.73
CA THR A 671 57.70 6.14 5.12
C THR A 671 57.94 5.83 3.65
N ASP A 672 57.25 4.83 3.10
CA ASP A 672 57.27 4.41 1.70
C ASP A 672 56.39 5.29 0.79
N ALA A 673 55.54 6.15 1.38
CA ALA A 673 54.75 7.12 0.64
C ALA A 673 55.56 8.36 0.20
N LYS A 674 55.00 9.15 -0.73
CA LYS A 674 55.61 10.43 -1.12
C LYS A 674 55.63 11.34 0.11
N ARG A 675 56.80 11.85 0.44
CA ARG A 675 57.06 12.67 1.62
C ARG A 675 57.36 14.10 1.19
N PHE A 676 56.68 15.05 1.83
CA PHE A 676 56.87 16.48 1.59
C PHE A 676 57.29 17.16 2.88
N MET A 677 58.35 17.96 2.80
CA MET A 677 58.91 18.70 3.93
C MET A 677 58.68 20.21 3.74
N PRO A 678 58.68 21.01 4.82
CA PRO A 678 58.51 22.46 4.74
C PRO A 678 59.49 23.11 3.75
N GLY A 679 58.94 23.83 2.77
CA GLY A 679 59.70 24.46 1.68
C GLY A 679 59.80 23.62 0.40
N ASP A 680 59.21 22.42 0.35
CA ASP A 680 59.13 21.61 -0.86
C ASP A 680 58.29 22.31 -1.95
N ALA A 681 58.85 22.42 -3.16
CA ALA A 681 58.22 23.10 -4.29
C ALA A 681 56.96 22.39 -4.80
N ALA A 682 56.79 21.10 -4.47
CA ALA A 682 55.59 20.34 -4.82
C ALA A 682 54.37 20.67 -3.93
N VAL A 683 54.56 21.43 -2.84
CA VAL A 683 53.47 21.90 -1.97
C VAL A 683 53.19 23.38 -2.25
N ALA A 684 52.10 23.66 -2.95
CA ALA A 684 51.69 25.03 -3.24
C ALA A 684 50.88 25.63 -2.08
N VAL A 685 51.25 26.85 -1.69
CA VAL A 685 50.51 27.64 -0.70
C VAL A 685 49.48 28.52 -1.41
N THR A 686 48.20 28.37 -1.08
CA THR A 686 47.13 29.22 -1.60
C THR A 686 46.60 30.16 -0.49
N GLY A 687 46.58 31.46 -0.78
CA GLY A 687 46.30 32.51 0.21
C GLY A 687 47.56 32.98 0.96
N SER A 688 47.39 33.83 1.97
CA SER A 688 48.50 34.45 2.71
C SER A 688 48.72 33.90 4.13
N GLY A 689 47.99 32.84 4.52
CA GLY A 689 47.98 32.36 5.91
C GLY A 689 49.10 31.38 6.27
N TRP A 690 49.51 30.50 5.35
CA TRP A 690 50.61 29.56 5.59
C TRP A 690 51.99 30.17 5.33
N ARG A 691 52.93 29.96 6.25
CA ARG A 691 54.36 30.32 6.08
C ARG A 691 55.28 29.20 6.53
N VAL A 692 56.45 29.10 5.91
CA VAL A 692 57.51 28.19 6.39
C VAL A 692 58.32 28.91 7.47
N ALA A 693 58.31 28.39 8.70
CA ALA A 693 59.07 28.91 9.82
C ALA A 693 59.45 27.79 10.79
N ASP A 694 60.68 27.83 11.32
CA ASP A 694 61.25 26.83 12.24
C ASP A 694 61.18 25.37 11.73
N GLY A 695 61.34 25.18 10.42
CA GLY A 695 61.25 23.85 9.81
C GLY A 695 59.85 23.23 9.88
N ALA A 696 58.81 24.05 9.86
CA ALA A 696 57.39 23.65 9.79
C ALA A 696 56.60 24.63 8.89
N TRP A 697 55.48 24.19 8.33
CA TRP A 697 54.45 25.10 7.83
C TRP A 697 53.58 25.56 8.99
N ARG A 698 53.43 26.87 9.17
CA ARG A 698 52.65 27.48 10.26
C ARG A 698 51.51 28.34 9.70
N CYS A 699 50.33 28.22 10.29
CA CYS A 699 49.15 29.04 10.01
C CYS A 699 48.52 29.52 11.32
N ASP A 700 48.51 30.83 11.53
CA ASP A 700 47.96 31.53 12.71
C ASP A 700 46.95 32.61 12.33
N THR A 701 46.36 32.49 11.13
CA THR A 701 45.40 33.47 10.60
C THR A 701 43.95 33.01 10.78
N HIS A 702 43.01 33.96 10.75
CA HIS A 702 41.58 33.65 10.76
C HIS A 702 41.04 33.17 9.39
N PRO A 703 41.37 33.80 8.23
CA PRO A 703 40.86 33.37 6.93
C PRO A 703 41.34 31.97 6.54
N GLU A 704 40.50 31.25 5.79
CA GLU A 704 40.83 29.94 5.23
C GLU A 704 41.98 30.03 4.21
N THR A 705 42.95 29.13 4.32
CA THR A 705 44.14 29.04 3.44
C THR A 705 44.55 27.58 3.28
N HIS A 706 45.18 27.19 2.16
CA HIS A 706 45.49 25.78 1.90
C HIS A 706 46.98 25.54 1.62
N LEU A 707 47.47 24.39 2.10
CA LEU A 707 48.63 23.71 1.54
C LEU A 707 48.11 22.68 0.55
N THR A 708 48.50 22.75 -0.72
CA THR A 708 47.96 21.91 -1.78
C THR A 708 49.04 21.10 -2.48
N ILE A 709 48.69 19.85 -2.82
CA ILE A 709 49.54 18.90 -3.54
C ILE A 709 48.76 18.43 -4.76
N GLU A 710 49.36 18.52 -5.95
CA GLU A 710 48.75 17.97 -7.16
C GLU A 710 48.70 16.43 -7.10
N ALA A 711 47.52 15.88 -7.33
CA ALA A 711 47.25 14.45 -7.32
C ALA A 711 46.41 14.07 -8.55
N PRO A 712 47.02 14.05 -9.77
CA PRO A 712 46.26 13.96 -11.00
C PRO A 712 45.53 12.61 -11.13
N ASP A 713 44.22 12.68 -11.40
CA ASP A 713 43.38 11.57 -11.85
C ASP A 713 43.23 10.38 -10.88
N ALA A 714 43.44 10.60 -9.58
CA ALA A 714 43.35 9.54 -8.59
C ALA A 714 41.90 9.24 -8.16
N THR A 715 41.54 7.96 -8.14
CA THR A 715 40.27 7.45 -7.57
C THR A 715 40.45 6.96 -6.13
N GLU A 716 41.69 6.71 -5.69
CA GLU A 716 42.00 6.38 -4.32
C GLU A 716 43.13 7.27 -3.83
N PHE A 717 43.16 7.57 -2.53
CA PHE A 717 44.23 8.38 -1.97
C PHE A 717 44.40 8.16 -0.47
N ASP A 718 45.58 8.47 0.05
CA ASP A 718 45.85 8.74 1.45
C ASP A 718 46.54 10.09 1.54
N LEU A 719 46.04 10.95 2.42
CA LEU A 719 46.69 12.19 2.83
C LEU A 719 46.91 12.12 4.33
N TRP A 720 48.17 12.13 4.75
CA TRP A 720 48.59 12.05 6.14
C TRP A 720 49.41 13.28 6.51
N ILE A 721 49.22 13.78 7.72
CA ILE A 721 50.00 14.90 8.27
C ILE A 721 50.47 14.64 9.68
N ASP A 722 51.63 15.20 9.99
CA ASP A 722 52.12 15.42 11.35
C ASP A 722 51.86 16.87 11.74
N ILE A 723 50.94 17.08 12.67
CA ILE A 723 50.38 18.39 12.98
C ILE A 723 50.36 18.67 14.48
N GLU A 724 50.63 19.90 14.85
CA GLU A 724 50.33 20.47 16.16
C GLU A 724 49.32 21.60 15.96
N ALA A 725 48.19 21.57 16.64
CA ALA A 725 47.13 22.57 16.48
C ALA A 725 46.43 22.88 17.81
N LYS A 726 45.82 24.05 17.90
CA LYS A 726 45.07 24.47 19.09
C LYS A 726 43.71 23.78 19.19
N GLN A 727 42.99 23.66 18.06
CA GLN A 727 41.59 23.25 18.08
C GLN A 727 41.08 22.52 16.84
N ASP A 728 41.87 22.34 15.79
CA ASP A 728 41.40 21.64 14.59
C ASP A 728 42.51 21.08 13.69
N ALA A 729 42.17 20.06 12.93
CA ALA A 729 42.88 19.67 11.72
C ALA A 729 41.88 19.36 10.62
N ILE A 730 42.14 19.89 9.42
CA ILE A 730 41.25 19.75 8.28
C ILE A 730 42.04 19.24 7.09
N LEU A 731 41.64 18.07 6.60
CA LEU A 731 42.22 17.42 5.43
C LEU A 731 41.18 17.35 4.33
N ALA A 732 41.58 17.57 3.09
CA ALA A 732 40.67 17.53 1.97
C ALA A 732 41.27 16.92 0.70
N ALA A 733 40.39 16.42 -0.15
CA ALA A 733 40.71 16.01 -1.51
C ALA A 733 39.67 16.60 -2.48
N PHE A 734 40.16 17.32 -3.49
CA PHE A 734 39.34 18.16 -4.35
C PHE A 734 39.18 17.57 -5.75
N LEU A 735 37.99 17.75 -6.32
CA LEU A 735 37.68 17.34 -7.69
C LEU A 735 38.17 18.38 -8.72
N PRO A 736 38.43 17.96 -9.98
CA PRO A 736 38.91 18.83 -11.05
C PRO A 736 38.12 20.12 -11.33
N GLY A 737 36.84 20.17 -10.97
CA GLY A 737 35.95 21.33 -11.19
C GLY A 737 35.86 22.34 -10.04
N SER A 738 36.46 22.04 -8.87
CA SER A 738 36.34 22.87 -7.67
C SER A 738 37.32 24.05 -7.71
N GLN A 739 36.85 25.19 -8.25
CA GLN A 739 37.64 26.43 -8.31
C GLN A 739 37.89 27.05 -6.93
N ASN A 740 36.86 27.01 -6.07
CA ASN A 740 36.99 27.32 -4.65
C ASN A 740 36.83 25.99 -3.91
N PRO A 741 37.83 25.54 -3.15
CA PRO A 741 37.71 24.29 -2.44
C PRO A 741 36.63 24.45 -1.36
N THR A 742 35.53 23.70 -1.48
CA THR A 742 34.42 23.83 -0.53
C THR A 742 33.97 22.46 -0.04
N ALA A 743 33.53 22.42 1.20
CA ALA A 743 32.89 21.23 1.75
C ALA A 743 31.56 20.86 1.03
N GLY A 744 31.09 21.69 0.10
CA GLY A 744 29.89 21.49 -0.73
C GLY A 744 30.05 20.49 -1.87
N THR A 745 31.27 20.26 -2.34
CA THR A 745 31.54 19.51 -3.57
C THR A 745 32.61 18.44 -3.43
N ASP A 746 33.36 18.45 -2.34
CA ASP A 746 34.62 17.72 -2.21
C ASP A 746 34.62 16.78 -0.99
N TYR A 747 35.74 16.08 -0.80
CA TYR A 747 35.99 15.23 0.36
C TYR A 747 36.70 16.05 1.43
N VAL A 748 36.07 16.25 2.59
CA VAL A 748 36.68 16.98 3.70
C VAL A 748 36.55 16.18 5.00
N LEU A 749 37.68 15.89 5.63
CA LEU A 749 37.76 15.45 7.02
C LEU A 749 37.98 16.66 7.91
N PHE A 750 37.08 16.85 8.86
CA PHE A 750 37.20 17.87 9.90
C PHE A 750 37.38 17.18 11.24
N VAL A 751 38.53 17.38 11.90
CA VAL A 751 38.80 16.93 13.27
C VAL A 751 38.76 18.14 14.18
N GLY A 752 37.72 18.27 15.01
CA GLY A 752 37.48 19.43 15.88
C GLY A 752 38.00 19.24 17.30
N GLY A 753 38.26 20.33 18.02
CA GLY A 753 39.00 20.31 19.29
C GLY A 753 38.50 21.22 20.41
N TYR A 754 37.54 22.13 20.17
CA TYR A 754 36.99 22.99 21.23
C TYR A 754 35.56 23.49 20.94
N ALA A 755 34.65 23.39 21.92
CA ALA A 755 33.22 23.71 21.81
C ALA A 755 32.48 22.88 20.73
N ASN A 756 31.35 23.37 20.21
CA ASN A 756 30.36 22.75 19.31
C ASN A 756 30.87 22.20 17.95
N THR A 757 32.19 21.99 17.80
CA THR A 757 32.86 21.43 16.62
C THR A 757 33.05 19.90 16.75
N VAL A 758 32.07 19.13 16.28
CA VAL A 758 32.15 17.65 16.18
C VAL A 758 33.07 17.21 15.03
N THR A 759 33.93 16.21 15.28
CA THR A 759 34.75 15.54 14.25
C THR A 759 33.85 14.77 13.28
N ARG A 760 33.94 15.08 11.98
CA ARG A 760 33.01 14.58 10.95
C ARG A 760 33.62 14.59 9.55
N PHE A 761 33.02 13.86 8.61
CA PHE A 761 33.23 14.15 7.19
C PHE A 761 32.22 15.16 6.67
N ARG A 762 32.64 15.94 5.69
CA ARG A 762 31.75 16.63 4.76
C ARG A 762 32.03 16.09 3.36
N LEU A 763 31.06 15.35 2.83
CA LEU A 763 31.13 14.71 1.52
C LEU A 763 30.05 15.33 0.65
N PHE A 764 30.44 16.12 -0.37
CA PHE A 764 29.51 16.74 -1.32
C PHE A 764 28.39 17.55 -0.63
N GLY A 765 28.76 18.37 0.36
CA GLY A 765 27.84 19.26 1.08
C GLY A 765 27.02 18.59 2.16
N ARG A 766 27.22 17.28 2.41
CA ARG A 766 26.54 16.51 3.45
C ARG A 766 27.50 16.11 4.54
N GLU A 767 27.06 16.20 5.78
CA GLU A 767 27.83 15.71 6.93
C GLU A 767 27.62 14.20 7.11
N GLU A 768 28.70 13.43 7.02
CA GLU A 768 28.70 11.97 7.08
C GLU A 768 29.71 11.50 8.13
N GLY A 769 29.33 10.49 8.93
CA GLY A 769 30.15 10.02 10.05
C GLY A 769 30.37 11.07 11.15
N GLU A 770 30.41 10.64 12.40
CA GLU A 770 30.78 11.50 13.52
C GLU A 770 31.65 10.72 14.50
N ALA A 771 32.48 11.43 15.28
CA ALA A 771 33.33 10.81 16.30
C ALA A 771 33.50 11.74 17.50
N ASP A 772 33.55 11.13 18.68
CA ASP A 772 33.87 11.84 19.92
C ASP A 772 35.37 12.14 20.07
N GLN A 773 36.21 11.58 19.20
CA GLN A 773 37.64 11.89 19.19
C GLN A 773 37.85 13.33 18.71
N MET A 774 38.53 14.10 19.55
CA MET A 774 38.79 15.52 19.32
C MET A 774 40.29 15.81 19.18
N MET A 775 40.60 16.88 18.45
CA MET A 775 41.92 17.48 18.41
C MET A 775 42.24 18.09 19.78
N SER A 776 43.31 17.66 20.42
CA SER A 776 43.79 18.26 21.67
C SER A 776 45.03 19.11 21.43
N PRO A 777 45.34 20.09 22.31
CA PRO A 777 46.63 20.77 22.26
C PRO A 777 47.78 19.77 22.35
N GLY A 778 48.66 19.78 21.36
CA GLY A 778 49.78 18.84 21.25
C GLY A 778 50.00 18.37 19.82
N ARG A 779 50.96 17.46 19.66
CA ARG A 779 51.32 16.87 18.37
C ARG A 779 50.47 15.63 18.10
N HIS A 780 49.85 15.59 16.93
CA HIS A 780 48.96 14.53 16.46
C HIS A 780 49.29 14.14 15.03
N ARG A 781 48.89 12.93 14.66
CA ARG A 781 48.98 12.42 13.29
C ARG A 781 47.57 12.25 12.76
N VAL A 782 47.23 12.90 11.66
CA VAL A 782 45.88 12.87 11.09
C VAL A 782 45.96 12.37 9.65
N GLN A 783 45.06 11.47 9.27
CA GLN A 783 44.99 10.95 7.92
C GLN A 783 43.57 10.87 7.39
N LEU A 784 43.38 11.35 6.16
CA LEU A 784 42.19 11.17 5.36
C LEU A 784 42.54 10.18 4.25
N SER A 785 41.80 9.08 4.18
CA SER A 785 42.00 8.03 3.20
C SER A 785 40.72 7.73 2.45
N ARG A 786 40.86 7.39 1.16
CA ARG A 786 39.83 6.81 0.31
C ARG A 786 40.34 5.50 -0.27
N ARG A 787 39.70 4.38 0.11
CA ARG A 787 40.06 3.01 -0.31
C ARG A 787 38.82 2.18 -0.54
N ASN A 788 38.77 1.43 -1.64
CA ASN A 788 37.70 0.50 -1.97
C ASN A 788 36.29 1.11 -1.82
N GLY A 789 36.09 2.35 -2.29
CA GLY A 789 34.81 3.05 -2.19
C GLY A 789 34.41 3.49 -0.78
N THR A 790 35.36 3.54 0.17
CA THR A 790 35.12 4.02 1.53
C THR A 790 36.09 5.13 1.91
N ILE A 791 35.63 6.05 2.76
CA ILE A 791 36.40 7.16 3.31
C ILE A 791 36.70 6.87 4.78
N TRP A 792 37.96 7.09 5.16
CA TRP A 792 38.47 6.82 6.51
C TRP A 792 39.18 8.05 7.05
N GLY A 793 38.91 8.35 8.32
CA GLY A 793 39.61 9.35 9.10
C GLY A 793 40.38 8.64 10.18
N LEU A 794 41.69 8.83 10.23
CA LEU A 794 42.56 8.27 11.26
C LEU A 794 43.15 9.40 12.09
N MET A 795 43.29 9.15 13.39
CA MET A 795 44.03 10.00 14.31
C MET A 795 44.96 9.13 15.17
N ASP A 796 46.24 9.49 15.19
CA ASP A 796 47.31 8.79 15.89
C ASP A 796 47.38 7.29 15.58
N GLY A 797 47.14 6.95 14.31
CA GLY A 797 47.18 5.59 13.77
C GLY A 797 45.93 4.74 14.06
N LYS A 798 44.90 5.31 14.69
CA LYS A 798 43.62 4.63 14.94
C LYS A 798 42.54 5.19 14.00
N PRO A 799 41.69 4.35 13.40
CA PRO A 799 40.51 4.84 12.71
C PRO A 799 39.58 5.49 13.74
N ILE A 800 39.11 6.69 13.41
CA ILE A 800 38.20 7.49 14.23
C ILE A 800 36.89 7.78 13.50
N LEU A 801 36.92 7.78 12.17
CA LEU A 801 35.76 7.99 11.33
C LEU A 801 35.77 7.03 10.14
N TRP A 802 34.57 6.62 9.76
CA TRP A 802 34.32 5.84 8.56
C TRP A 802 33.03 6.32 7.89
N ALA A 803 33.05 6.37 6.56
CA ALA A 803 31.86 6.56 5.75
C ALA A 803 32.02 5.82 4.42
N LYS A 804 30.91 5.38 3.83
CA LYS A 804 30.89 5.00 2.42
C LYS A 804 31.07 6.25 1.55
N ASP A 805 31.81 6.11 0.46
CA ASP A 805 31.96 7.19 -0.50
C ASP A 805 30.71 7.27 -1.40
N PRO A 806 29.96 8.39 -1.38
CA PRO A 806 28.78 8.53 -2.24
C PRO A 806 29.11 8.66 -3.73
N ASN A 807 30.39 8.84 -4.11
CA ASN A 807 30.84 8.89 -5.49
C ASN A 807 32.20 8.17 -5.68
N PRO A 808 32.25 6.83 -5.55
CA PRO A 808 33.49 6.05 -5.49
C PRO A 808 34.33 6.05 -6.78
N THR A 809 33.77 6.57 -7.89
CA THR A 809 34.45 6.69 -9.18
C THR A 809 34.92 8.11 -9.49
N ALA A 810 34.56 9.10 -8.67
CA ALA A 810 35.06 10.47 -8.84
C ALA A 810 36.59 10.49 -8.83
N LYS A 811 37.20 11.24 -9.74
CA LYS A 811 38.63 11.51 -9.71
C LYS A 811 38.89 12.78 -8.92
N ILE A 812 39.90 12.76 -8.05
CA ILE A 812 40.47 13.96 -7.46
C ILE A 812 41.63 14.45 -8.34
N ASN A 813 41.95 15.75 -8.25
CA ASN A 813 43.17 16.29 -8.86
C ASN A 813 44.12 16.94 -7.86
N ARG A 814 43.69 17.08 -6.60
CA ARG A 814 44.42 17.85 -5.59
C ARG A 814 44.10 17.34 -4.19
N LEU A 815 45.14 17.21 -3.39
CA LEU A 815 45.07 16.96 -1.95
C LEU A 815 45.38 18.27 -1.21
N ALA A 816 44.76 18.48 -0.05
CA ALA A 816 44.99 19.71 0.69
C ALA A 816 44.89 19.57 2.20
N ILE A 817 45.68 20.41 2.87
CA ILE A 817 45.54 20.71 4.29
C ILE A 817 44.94 22.11 4.38
N ILE A 818 43.80 22.22 5.06
CA ILE A 818 43.11 23.49 5.24
C ILE A 818 43.52 24.07 6.58
N GLY A 819 44.04 25.29 6.55
CA GLY A 819 44.37 26.08 7.72
C GLY A 819 43.50 27.34 7.82
N GLY A 820 43.56 27.99 8.97
CA GLY A 820 42.77 29.18 9.27
C GLY A 820 42.04 29.03 10.60
N TYR A 821 40.90 29.73 10.73
CA TYR A 821 39.94 29.57 11.83
C TYR A 821 40.56 29.74 13.23
N ASP A 822 41.64 30.52 13.34
CA ASP A 822 42.41 30.72 14.58
C ASP A 822 42.93 29.39 15.19
N GLY A 823 43.15 28.38 14.34
CA GLY A 823 43.58 27.03 14.71
C GLY A 823 45.03 26.91 15.16
N ASN A 824 45.87 27.92 14.89
CA ASN A 824 47.31 27.93 15.20
C ASN A 824 48.00 26.61 14.78
N GLN A 825 47.81 26.22 13.52
CA GLN A 825 48.27 24.93 13.01
C GLN A 825 49.76 24.98 12.65
N VAL A 826 50.48 23.93 13.00
CA VAL A 826 51.91 23.71 12.71
C VAL A 826 52.05 22.33 12.07
N VAL A 827 52.21 22.26 10.75
CA VAL A 827 52.40 21.02 10.00
C VAL A 827 53.91 20.80 9.81
N ARG A 828 54.42 19.65 10.26
CA ARG A 828 55.85 19.32 10.25
C ARG A 828 56.23 18.40 9.10
N GLU A 829 55.30 17.58 8.67
CA GLU A 829 55.48 16.60 7.60
C GLU A 829 54.14 16.30 6.95
N ILE A 830 54.14 16.19 5.61
CA ILE A 830 53.00 15.69 4.86
C ILE A 830 53.44 14.42 4.15
N ARG A 831 52.60 13.38 4.18
CA ARG A 831 52.77 12.19 3.37
C ARG A 831 51.52 11.97 2.55
N ALA A 832 51.70 11.53 1.31
CA ALA A 832 50.55 11.21 0.48
C ALA A 832 50.85 10.08 -0.51
N ARG A 833 49.79 9.33 -0.83
CA ARG A 833 49.79 8.20 -1.77
C ARG A 833 48.50 8.24 -2.57
N TRP A 834 48.58 8.21 -3.89
CA TRP A 834 47.44 8.24 -4.79
C TRP A 834 47.76 7.53 -6.10
#